data_AF-A0A258LIK8-F1
#
_entry.id   AF-A0A258LIK8-F1
#
_cell.length_a   1.000
_cell.length_b   1.000
_cell.length_c   1.000
_cell.angle_alpha   90.00
_cell.angle_beta   90.00
_cell.angle_gamma   90.00
#
_symmetry.space_group_name_H-M   'P 1'
#
loop_
_entity.id
_entity.type
_entity.pdbx_description
1 polymer ?
#
loop_
_entity_poly.entity_id
_entity_poly.type
_entity_poly.pdbx_seq_one_letter_code
_entity_poly.pdbx_strand_id
1 'polypeptide(L)'
;MQPHLNNPNLNNIDTQTEKDWLGTLRLSLQTGLARIKNEFQQKPNIAKLFNQHCELIDRLLVELWSKSQANTSCCLIAVGGYGRGELYPYSDIDLLLLIPDDSESNQALNQDIEHLIGLMWDMGLNVGHSVRTLDECVSEAQKDVTVQTNLLESRLLAGDHAQYQKLVAVTHHFDTPMAFFTEKLKEQQKRHAKFNDTAYNLEPNIKESPGGLRDLHMISWLARTLNLHAQTASKSESIWKLLTKHQIISAQDAKHIHQHERKLQNLRIHLHFLSGRREDRLLFDFQNEIANTLGYLNTPRKRPSEQLMQSYYRSVKFIELMNEILLKEFQQMLTVSTLKTVDINQDFESRNQLLECKSESLLQDRPDAIFEAFLLLQKNPDLKGMGAGLVRNLQRAKHLVNQTFRNKPENKKHFIEILSQPIGVNHTLRAMNRYGILGSYIPAFGRIIGQMQHDLFHVYTVDEHILNVLANLRRFSKPELKHEFPLCSQLFAEFDAPHLLYLAALFHDIAKGRNGDHSNLGKVDAARFCKSHALNKADAALVSWLVETHLKMSATAQKSDLSDPSVIEGFASLVGNERRLTALYLLTVADIRGTSPMVWNAWKARLLESLYHETKRALSDPAFHAKQIITRRIEEASEKLQRFGISQTTYEKMWQQFGDNYFVRHETDEIAWQSRLLTPHLNSTTPI
;
A
#
# COMPACT_ATOMS: atom_id res chain seq x y z
N MET A 1 82.29 -11.06 -16.59
CA MET A 1 82.49 -11.50 -15.19
C MET A 1 81.84 -10.48 -14.27
N GLN A 2 80.57 -10.71 -13.92
CA GLN A 2 79.89 -10.40 -12.65
C GLN A 2 78.39 -10.69 -12.86
N PRO A 3 77.70 -11.36 -11.93
CA PRO A 3 76.42 -11.99 -12.19
C PRO A 3 75.23 -11.08 -11.86
N HIS A 4 74.17 -11.24 -12.64
CA HIS A 4 72.82 -10.79 -12.33
C HIS A 4 72.37 -11.38 -10.98
N LEU A 5 72.09 -10.51 -10.02
CA LEU A 5 71.29 -10.84 -8.84
C LEU A 5 69.82 -10.90 -9.28
N ASN A 6 69.41 -12.09 -9.73
CA ASN A 6 68.03 -12.52 -9.58
C ASN A 6 67.74 -12.53 -8.07
N ASN A 7 66.67 -11.86 -7.67
CA ASN A 7 66.11 -11.99 -6.33
C ASN A 7 64.83 -12.85 -6.47
N PRO A 8 64.90 -14.18 -6.27
CA PRO A 8 63.75 -15.06 -6.38
C PRO A 8 63.29 -15.39 -4.96
N ASN A 9 62.54 -14.50 -4.32
CA ASN A 9 61.88 -14.81 -3.06
C ASN A 9 60.72 -13.84 -2.88
N LEU A 10 59.52 -14.29 -3.28
CA LEU A 10 58.22 -13.87 -2.71
C LEU A 10 56.98 -14.52 -3.38
N ASN A 11 57.15 -15.49 -4.31
CA ASN A 11 56.01 -16.16 -4.97
C ASN A 11 55.79 -17.61 -4.53
N ASN A 12 55.65 -17.87 -3.24
CA ASN A 12 54.98 -19.07 -2.74
C ASN A 12 54.71 -18.88 -1.23
N ILE A 13 53.61 -18.20 -0.92
CA ILE A 13 52.91 -18.55 0.32
C ILE A 13 52.45 -19.99 0.07
N ASP A 14 52.95 -20.92 0.89
CA ASP A 14 52.51 -22.32 0.85
C ASP A 14 50.98 -22.33 0.88
N THR A 15 50.35 -22.95 -0.13
CA THR A 15 48.89 -22.93 -0.33
C THR A 15 48.15 -23.46 0.90
N GLN A 16 48.80 -24.29 1.70
CA GLN A 16 48.30 -24.74 3.00
C GLN A 16 48.23 -23.62 4.04
N THR A 17 49.21 -22.71 4.06
CA THR A 17 49.27 -21.57 4.99
C THR A 17 48.20 -20.53 4.67
N GLU A 18 47.94 -20.25 3.39
CA GLU A 18 46.86 -19.35 2.96
C GLU A 18 45.49 -19.90 3.34
N LYS A 19 45.29 -21.21 3.14
CA LYS A 19 44.05 -21.90 3.51
C LYS A 19 43.79 -21.88 5.02
N ASP A 20 44.83 -22.06 5.84
CA ASP A 20 44.72 -22.02 7.30
C ASP A 20 44.43 -20.59 7.80
N TRP A 21 45.06 -19.58 7.18
CA TRP A 21 44.75 -18.17 7.45
C TRP A 21 43.31 -17.80 7.07
N LEU A 22 42.85 -18.17 5.86
CA LEU A 22 41.45 -18.01 5.45
C LEU A 22 40.49 -18.73 6.38
N GLY A 23 40.86 -19.92 6.87
CA GLY A 23 40.09 -20.65 7.88
C GLY A 23 39.90 -19.84 9.16
N THR A 24 40.94 -19.14 9.61
CA THR A 24 40.91 -18.25 10.77
C THR A 24 40.00 -17.05 10.54
N LEU A 25 40.07 -16.43 9.35
CA LEU A 25 39.21 -15.31 8.98
C LEU A 25 37.74 -15.72 8.88
N ARG A 26 37.46 -16.87 8.28
CA ARG A 26 36.11 -17.45 8.19
C ARG A 26 35.53 -17.71 9.59
N LEU A 27 36.33 -18.24 10.51
CA LEU A 27 35.91 -18.43 11.90
C LEU A 27 35.63 -17.10 12.61
N SER A 28 36.48 -16.09 12.39
CA SER A 28 36.30 -14.73 12.91
C SER A 28 35.00 -14.09 12.40
N LEU A 29 34.71 -14.22 11.11
CA LEU A 29 33.46 -13.77 10.49
C LEU A 29 32.24 -14.46 11.13
N GLN A 30 32.24 -15.79 11.18
CA GLN A 30 31.11 -16.56 11.74
C GLN A 30 30.86 -16.23 13.21
N THR A 31 31.92 -16.17 14.02
CA THR A 31 31.83 -15.85 15.45
C THR A 31 31.37 -14.40 15.65
N GLY A 32 31.89 -13.46 14.85
CA GLY A 32 31.50 -12.05 14.88
C GLY A 32 30.03 -11.84 14.55
N LEU A 33 29.54 -12.44 13.47
CA LEU A 33 28.14 -12.37 13.06
C LEU A 33 27.21 -13.01 14.11
N ALA A 34 27.57 -14.16 14.67
CA ALA A 34 26.81 -14.82 15.73
C ALA A 34 26.72 -13.93 16.98
N ARG A 35 27.83 -13.28 17.38
CA ARG A 35 27.85 -12.33 18.49
C ARG A 35 26.91 -11.14 18.23
N ILE A 36 26.98 -10.52 17.05
CA ILE A 36 26.13 -9.37 16.68
C ILE A 36 24.65 -9.77 16.74
N LYS A 37 24.28 -10.95 16.19
CA LYS A 37 22.92 -11.48 16.25
C LYS A 37 22.45 -11.65 17.70
N ASN A 38 23.25 -12.31 18.54
CA ASN A 38 22.91 -12.57 19.94
C ASN A 38 22.75 -11.26 20.74
N GLU A 39 23.68 -10.29 20.57
CA GLU A 39 23.59 -8.99 21.23
C GLU A 39 22.32 -8.22 20.82
N PHE A 40 21.98 -8.24 19.53
CA PHE A 40 20.79 -7.57 19.03
C PHE A 40 19.50 -8.24 19.54
N GLN A 41 19.44 -9.57 19.57
CA GLN A 41 18.27 -10.30 20.08
C GLN A 41 18.04 -10.06 21.59
N GLN A 42 19.11 -9.87 22.37
CA GLN A 42 19.01 -9.56 23.80
C GLN A 42 18.64 -8.09 24.06
N LYS A 43 19.27 -7.16 23.32
CA LYS A 43 19.06 -5.71 23.48
C LYS A 43 19.08 -5.03 22.11
N PRO A 44 17.92 -4.94 21.42
CA PRO A 44 17.84 -4.36 20.09
C PRO A 44 18.37 -2.93 20.06
N ASN A 45 19.45 -2.72 19.30
CA ASN A 45 20.01 -1.40 19.02
C ASN A 45 20.54 -1.38 17.58
N ILE A 46 19.78 -0.73 16.70
CA ILE A 46 20.01 -0.67 15.25
C ILE A 46 21.36 -0.01 14.93
N ALA A 47 21.65 1.14 15.53
CA ALA A 47 22.89 1.87 15.27
C ALA A 47 24.11 1.06 15.73
N LYS A 48 24.01 0.40 16.89
CA LYS A 48 25.07 -0.48 17.38
C LYS A 48 25.28 -1.68 16.44
N LEU A 49 24.21 -2.30 15.97
CA LEU A 49 24.29 -3.42 15.02
C LEU A 49 25.00 -3.00 13.73
N PHE A 50 24.61 -1.87 13.13
CA PHE A 50 25.25 -1.38 11.90
C PHE A 50 26.73 -1.07 12.12
N ASN A 51 27.08 -0.36 13.18
CA ASN A 51 28.49 -0.05 13.49
C ASN A 51 29.30 -1.34 13.67
N GLN A 52 28.84 -2.28 14.51
CA GLN A 52 29.57 -3.53 14.76
C GLN A 52 29.68 -4.40 13.50
N HIS A 53 28.64 -4.43 12.66
CA HIS A 53 28.65 -5.21 11.43
C HIS A 53 29.61 -4.61 10.41
N CYS A 54 29.56 -3.29 10.18
CA CYS A 54 30.51 -2.61 9.32
C CYS A 54 31.95 -2.75 9.84
N GLU A 55 32.21 -2.52 11.13
CA GLU A 55 33.56 -2.68 11.71
C GLU A 55 34.11 -4.11 11.59
N LEU A 56 33.24 -5.13 11.67
CA LEU A 56 33.65 -6.51 11.43
C LEU A 56 34.10 -6.72 9.99
N ILE A 57 33.26 -6.32 9.03
CA ILE A 57 33.55 -6.52 7.60
C ILE A 57 34.73 -5.65 7.16
N ASP A 58 34.78 -4.39 7.56
CA ASP A 58 35.89 -3.46 7.27
C ASP A 58 37.22 -4.07 7.68
N ARG A 59 37.32 -4.59 8.91
CA ARG A 59 38.56 -5.16 9.43
C ARG A 59 39.02 -6.38 8.63
N LEU A 60 38.09 -7.27 8.27
CA LEU A 60 38.38 -8.45 7.47
C LEU A 60 38.82 -8.08 6.04
N LEU A 61 38.12 -7.14 5.40
CA LEU A 61 38.45 -6.66 4.06
C LEU A 61 39.80 -5.93 4.03
N VAL A 62 40.09 -5.10 5.03
CA VAL A 62 41.39 -4.43 5.17
C VAL A 62 42.52 -5.44 5.40
N GLU A 63 42.26 -6.51 6.16
CA GLU A 63 43.24 -7.58 6.36
C GLU A 63 43.53 -8.33 5.05
N LEU A 64 42.49 -8.73 4.30
CA LEU A 64 42.63 -9.33 2.96
C LEU A 64 43.37 -8.38 2.01
N TRP A 65 43.00 -7.09 2.00
CA TRP A 65 43.63 -6.05 1.19
C TRP A 65 45.12 -5.91 1.49
N SER A 66 45.52 -5.94 2.77
CA SER A 66 46.92 -5.76 3.17
C SER A 66 47.85 -6.85 2.65
N LYS A 67 47.29 -8.02 2.30
CA LYS A 67 48.02 -9.16 1.71
C LYS A 67 48.03 -9.16 0.18
N SER A 68 47.20 -8.33 -0.46
CA SER A 68 47.17 -8.19 -1.92
C SER A 68 48.27 -7.25 -2.42
N GLN A 69 48.81 -7.51 -3.61
CA GLN A 69 49.75 -6.61 -4.28
C GLN A 69 49.06 -5.37 -4.89
N ALA A 70 47.73 -5.36 -4.98
CA ALA A 70 46.94 -4.21 -5.44
C ALA A 70 46.97 -3.02 -4.45
N ASN A 71 47.58 -3.17 -3.28
CA ASN A 71 47.42 -2.27 -2.14
C ASN A 71 48.07 -0.88 -2.24
N THR A 72 48.99 -0.67 -3.19
CA THR A 72 49.80 0.57 -3.26
C THR A 72 49.25 1.63 -4.21
N SER A 73 48.53 1.25 -5.26
CA SER A 73 48.07 2.17 -6.32
C SER A 73 46.55 2.15 -6.55
N CYS A 74 45.82 1.26 -5.88
CA CYS A 74 44.37 1.13 -6.02
C CYS A 74 43.65 1.56 -4.74
N CYS A 75 42.34 1.77 -4.82
CA CYS A 75 41.48 1.99 -3.66
C CYS A 75 40.47 0.86 -3.50
N LEU A 76 40.28 0.40 -2.27
CA LEU A 76 39.17 -0.43 -1.86
C LEU A 76 38.09 0.44 -1.22
N ILE A 77 36.94 0.55 -1.88
CA ILE A 77 35.88 1.49 -1.51
C ILE A 77 34.60 0.70 -1.26
N ALA A 78 33.99 0.89 -0.08
CA ALA A 78 32.63 0.43 0.19
C ALA A 78 31.64 1.38 -0.48
N VAL A 79 30.59 0.85 -1.11
CA VAL A 79 29.59 1.66 -1.81
C VAL A 79 28.16 1.27 -1.41
N GLY A 80 27.17 2.06 -1.83
CA GLY A 80 25.75 1.81 -1.53
C GLY A 80 25.45 1.72 -0.03
N GLY A 81 24.61 0.75 0.37
CA GLY A 81 24.23 0.55 1.77
C GLY A 81 25.41 0.25 2.70
N TYR A 82 26.42 -0.47 2.21
CA TYR A 82 27.63 -0.75 2.98
C TYR A 82 28.50 0.50 3.14
N GLY A 83 28.67 1.27 2.07
CA GLY A 83 29.41 2.53 2.10
C GLY A 83 28.75 3.59 3.00
N ARG A 84 27.40 3.66 3.02
CA ARG A 84 26.62 4.49 3.96
C ARG A 84 26.75 4.06 5.43
N GLY A 85 27.32 2.88 5.70
CA GLY A 85 27.46 2.34 7.06
C GLY A 85 26.18 1.69 7.60
N GLU A 86 25.26 1.27 6.72
CA GLU A 86 24.00 0.61 7.09
C GLU A 86 23.97 -0.82 6.53
N LEU A 87 24.94 -1.64 6.92
CA LEU A 87 25.01 -3.03 6.48
C LEU A 87 24.05 -3.91 7.27
N TYR A 88 22.95 -4.30 6.62
CA TYR A 88 21.96 -5.21 7.22
C TYR A 88 22.47 -6.65 7.23
N PRO A 89 22.02 -7.50 8.17
CA PRO A 89 22.34 -8.92 8.17
C PRO A 89 22.01 -9.56 6.81
N TYR A 90 22.85 -10.47 6.33
CA TYR A 90 22.67 -11.19 5.05
C TYR A 90 22.52 -10.29 3.80
N SER A 91 22.77 -8.99 3.89
CA SER A 91 22.83 -8.12 2.71
C SER A 91 24.19 -8.21 2.04
N ASP A 92 24.20 -7.90 0.75
CA ASP A 92 25.41 -7.94 -0.08
C ASP A 92 26.41 -6.88 0.38
N ILE A 93 27.70 -7.19 0.21
CA ILE A 93 28.82 -6.30 0.50
C ILE A 93 29.26 -5.71 -0.84
N ASP A 94 28.76 -4.51 -1.13
CA ASP A 94 29.03 -3.82 -2.40
C ASP A 94 30.37 -3.06 -2.34
N LEU A 95 31.27 -3.36 -3.27
CA LEU A 95 32.63 -2.82 -3.35
C LEU A 95 32.93 -2.18 -4.71
N LEU A 96 33.72 -1.12 -4.68
CA LEU A 96 34.39 -0.54 -5.84
C LEU A 96 35.90 -0.66 -5.62
N LEU A 97 36.58 -1.34 -6.55
CA LEU A 97 38.02 -1.28 -6.69
C LEU A 97 38.34 -0.20 -7.72
N LEU A 98 38.85 0.93 -7.24
CA LEU A 98 39.28 2.02 -8.11
C LEU A 98 40.75 1.79 -8.49
N ILE A 99 40.99 1.58 -9.78
CA ILE A 99 42.33 1.35 -10.34
C ILE A 99 42.85 2.61 -11.05
N PRO A 100 44.17 2.78 -11.22
CA PRO A 100 44.72 3.88 -12.01
C PRO A 100 44.29 3.81 -13.47
N ASP A 101 44.10 4.96 -14.12
CA ASP A 101 43.56 5.04 -15.49
C ASP A 101 44.39 4.25 -16.53
N ASP A 102 45.72 4.19 -16.35
CA ASP A 102 46.62 3.46 -17.25
C ASP A 102 46.71 1.94 -16.97
N SER A 103 45.93 1.42 -16.01
CA SER A 103 46.07 0.04 -15.51
C SER A 103 45.03 -0.95 -16.03
N GLU A 104 44.10 -0.56 -16.90
CA GLU A 104 43.04 -1.44 -17.43
C GLU A 104 43.60 -2.70 -18.12
N SER A 105 44.71 -2.56 -18.84
CA SER A 105 45.39 -3.67 -19.54
C SER A 105 46.45 -4.39 -18.69
N ASN A 106 46.60 -4.04 -17.41
CA ASN A 106 47.61 -4.64 -16.54
C ASN A 106 47.16 -6.03 -16.07
N GLN A 107 47.59 -7.06 -16.80
CA GLN A 107 47.21 -8.45 -16.51
C GLN A 107 47.60 -8.93 -15.10
N ALA A 108 48.74 -8.47 -14.56
CA ALA A 108 49.18 -8.86 -13.23
C ALA A 108 48.23 -8.28 -12.16
N LEU A 109 47.89 -6.99 -12.28
CA LEU A 109 46.93 -6.34 -11.39
C LEU A 109 45.55 -7.00 -11.46
N ASN A 110 45.07 -7.34 -12.67
CA ASN A 110 43.78 -8.00 -12.85
C ASN A 110 43.78 -9.39 -12.19
N GLN A 111 44.85 -10.16 -12.31
CA GLN A 111 44.98 -11.45 -11.63
C GLN A 111 45.01 -11.31 -10.11
N ASP A 112 45.71 -10.30 -9.57
CA ASP A 112 45.74 -10.04 -8.14
C ASP A 112 44.37 -9.62 -7.59
N ILE A 113 43.61 -8.85 -8.36
CA ILE A 113 42.24 -8.44 -8.02
C ILE A 113 41.30 -9.65 -8.05
N GLU A 114 41.35 -10.46 -9.11
CA GLU A 114 40.56 -11.69 -9.21
C GLU A 114 40.84 -12.65 -8.05
N HIS A 115 42.11 -12.82 -7.70
CA HIS A 115 42.52 -13.62 -6.55
C HIS A 115 41.97 -13.04 -5.24
N LEU A 116 42.13 -11.72 -5.01
CA LEU A 116 41.59 -11.04 -3.82
C LEU A 116 40.06 -11.23 -3.69
N ILE A 117 39.31 -11.11 -4.78
CA ILE A 117 37.86 -11.34 -4.79
C ILE A 117 37.55 -12.80 -4.49
N GLY A 118 38.31 -13.74 -5.06
CA GLY A 118 38.23 -15.16 -4.75
C GLY A 118 38.39 -15.44 -3.25
N LEU A 119 39.39 -14.82 -2.61
CA LEU A 119 39.60 -14.92 -1.16
C LEU A 119 38.41 -14.39 -0.35
N MET A 120 37.75 -13.32 -0.80
CA MET A 120 36.55 -12.79 -0.12
C MET A 120 35.38 -13.76 -0.19
N TRP A 121 35.14 -14.38 -1.35
CA TRP A 121 34.10 -15.41 -1.51
C TRP A 121 34.43 -16.67 -0.73
N ASP A 122 35.69 -17.13 -0.76
CA ASP A 122 36.14 -18.27 0.02
C ASP A 122 36.01 -18.00 1.53
N MET A 123 36.25 -16.78 2.01
CA MET A 123 35.98 -16.42 3.39
C MET A 123 34.48 -16.51 3.76
N GLY A 124 33.58 -16.50 2.77
CA GLY A 124 32.14 -16.62 2.93
C GLY A 124 31.39 -15.29 2.83
N LEU A 125 32.01 -14.24 2.29
CA LEU A 125 31.34 -12.97 2.03
C LEU A 125 30.53 -13.04 0.73
N ASN A 126 29.32 -12.47 0.76
CA ASN A 126 28.56 -12.23 -0.47
C ASN A 126 28.94 -10.86 -1.05
N VAL A 127 30.01 -10.83 -1.86
CA VAL A 127 30.56 -9.60 -2.43
C VAL A 127 29.97 -9.32 -3.80
N GLY A 128 29.32 -8.15 -3.94
CA GLY A 128 29.11 -7.51 -5.23
C GLY A 128 30.25 -6.53 -5.46
N HIS A 129 30.90 -6.55 -6.63
CA HIS A 129 32.03 -5.66 -6.90
C HIS A 129 32.01 -5.09 -8.31
N SER A 130 32.74 -3.98 -8.46
CA SER A 130 33.13 -3.42 -9.75
C SER A 130 34.60 -3.01 -9.67
N VAL A 131 35.33 -3.21 -10.76
CA VAL A 131 36.71 -2.77 -10.93
C VAL A 131 36.66 -1.71 -12.02
N ARG A 132 37.06 -0.48 -11.70
CA ARG A 132 36.93 0.66 -12.63
C ARG A 132 38.05 1.67 -12.49
N THR A 133 38.38 2.33 -13.59
CA THR A 133 39.13 3.60 -13.58
C THR A 133 38.22 4.76 -13.14
N LEU A 134 38.81 5.95 -12.95
CA LEU A 134 38.01 7.13 -12.61
C LEU A 134 37.09 7.51 -13.78
N ASP A 135 37.61 7.44 -15.00
CA ASP A 135 36.87 7.76 -16.23
C ASP A 135 35.73 6.77 -16.49
N GLU A 136 35.94 5.48 -16.24
CA GLU A 136 34.87 4.48 -16.29
C GLU A 136 33.78 4.74 -15.25
N CYS A 137 34.16 5.14 -14.02
CA CYS A 137 33.18 5.52 -13.01
C CYS A 137 32.29 6.68 -13.48
N VAL A 138 32.88 7.70 -14.10
CA VAL A 138 32.15 8.85 -14.66
C VAL A 138 31.25 8.40 -15.83
N SER A 139 31.79 7.61 -16.76
CA SER A 139 31.07 7.12 -17.94
C SER A 139 29.85 6.27 -17.56
N GLU A 140 30.00 5.36 -16.60
CA GLU A 140 28.91 4.51 -16.13
C GLU A 140 27.87 5.29 -15.31
N ALA A 141 28.32 6.26 -14.51
CA ALA A 141 27.46 7.17 -13.78
C ALA A 141 26.58 8.02 -14.71
N GLN A 142 27.09 8.47 -15.85
CA GLN A 142 26.31 9.22 -16.85
C GLN A 142 25.23 8.37 -17.55
N LYS A 143 25.43 7.05 -17.62
CA LYS A 143 24.47 6.12 -18.26
C LYS A 143 23.37 5.67 -17.30
N ASP A 144 23.67 5.55 -16.01
CA ASP A 144 22.75 5.01 -15.01
C ASP A 144 22.79 5.78 -13.68
N VAL A 145 21.68 6.44 -13.35
CA VAL A 145 21.49 7.17 -12.11
C VAL A 145 21.64 6.29 -10.85
N THR A 146 21.46 4.98 -10.97
CA THR A 146 21.68 4.05 -9.85
C THR A 146 23.17 3.94 -9.50
N VAL A 147 24.06 3.98 -10.51
CA VAL A 147 25.52 4.04 -10.32
C VAL A 147 25.90 5.35 -9.63
N GLN A 148 25.30 6.48 -10.04
CA GLN A 148 25.51 7.76 -9.35
C GLN A 148 25.15 7.67 -7.86
N THR A 149 23.98 7.14 -7.53
CA THR A 149 23.56 6.99 -6.12
C THR A 149 24.46 6.05 -5.33
N ASN A 150 24.97 5.00 -5.98
CA ASN A 150 25.91 4.05 -5.37
C ASN A 150 27.25 4.73 -5.04
N LEU A 151 27.80 5.53 -5.96
CA LEU A 151 29.05 6.29 -5.78
C LEU A 151 28.91 7.44 -4.77
N LEU A 152 27.75 8.11 -4.72
CA LEU A 152 27.44 9.12 -3.70
C LEU A 152 27.53 8.52 -2.30
N GLU A 153 27.28 7.22 -2.14
CA GLU A 153 27.35 6.50 -0.87
C GLU A 153 28.71 5.83 -0.64
N SER A 154 29.76 6.32 -1.28
CA SER A 154 31.10 5.74 -1.15
C SER A 154 31.79 6.06 0.19
N ARG A 155 32.57 5.09 0.68
CA ARG A 155 33.43 5.22 1.86
C ARG A 155 34.73 4.44 1.63
N LEU A 156 35.87 5.13 1.71
CA LEU A 156 37.17 4.50 1.60
C LEU A 156 37.40 3.50 2.75
N LEU A 157 37.78 2.27 2.41
CA LEU A 157 38.21 1.24 3.37
C LEU A 157 39.74 1.19 3.47
N ALA A 158 40.42 1.14 2.32
CA ALA A 158 41.88 1.08 2.22
C ALA A 158 42.38 1.60 0.85
N GLY A 159 43.69 1.91 0.75
CA GLY A 159 44.34 2.32 -0.50
C GLY A 159 44.63 3.83 -0.59
N ASP A 160 44.80 4.33 -1.81
CA ASP A 160 45.23 5.71 -2.07
C ASP A 160 44.14 6.76 -1.75
N HIS A 161 44.34 7.50 -0.65
CA HIS A 161 43.41 8.54 -0.24
C HIS A 161 43.28 9.69 -1.27
N ALA A 162 44.36 10.06 -1.97
CA ALA A 162 44.31 11.13 -2.97
C ALA A 162 43.45 10.73 -4.17
N GLN A 163 43.56 9.48 -4.62
CA GLN A 163 42.73 8.94 -5.70
C GLN A 163 41.25 8.88 -5.28
N TYR A 164 40.95 8.45 -4.06
CA TYR A 164 39.59 8.50 -3.53
C TYR A 164 39.01 9.92 -3.48
N GLN A 165 39.81 10.93 -3.10
CA GLN A 165 39.35 12.32 -3.11
C GLN A 165 39.00 12.81 -4.53
N LYS A 166 39.72 12.35 -5.56
CA LYS A 166 39.35 12.63 -6.96
C LYS A 166 37.99 12.03 -7.31
N LEU A 167 37.73 10.77 -6.90
CA LEU A 167 36.41 10.14 -7.08
C LEU A 167 35.30 10.96 -6.40
N VAL A 168 35.49 11.34 -5.13
CA VAL A 168 34.51 12.15 -4.40
C VAL A 168 34.24 13.47 -5.13
N ALA A 169 35.29 14.15 -5.59
CA ALA A 169 35.16 15.42 -6.32
C ALA A 169 34.32 15.29 -7.60
N VAL A 170 34.50 14.23 -8.39
CA VAL A 170 33.70 14.03 -9.61
C VAL A 170 32.25 13.68 -9.32
N THR A 171 31.95 13.02 -8.19
CA THR A 171 30.56 12.68 -7.83
C THR A 171 29.66 13.91 -7.64
N HIS A 172 30.23 15.07 -7.32
CA HIS A 172 29.51 16.33 -7.21
C HIS A 172 29.15 16.96 -8.57
N HIS A 173 29.70 16.44 -9.67
CA HIS A 173 29.64 17.05 -11.00
C HIS A 173 29.06 16.12 -12.07
N PHE A 174 28.54 14.94 -11.72
CA PHE A 174 28.01 13.98 -12.69
C PHE A 174 26.86 14.55 -13.52
N ASP A 175 25.96 15.31 -12.89
CA ASP A 175 24.77 15.89 -13.52
C ASP A 175 24.47 17.27 -12.94
N THR A 176 23.67 18.06 -13.68
CA THR A 176 23.01 19.21 -13.07
C THR A 176 22.03 18.71 -12.00
N PRO A 177 21.87 19.40 -10.85
CA PRO A 177 20.96 18.97 -9.79
C PRO A 177 19.51 18.72 -10.26
N MET A 178 19.04 19.48 -11.25
CA MET A 178 17.70 19.31 -11.84
C MET A 178 17.60 18.06 -12.75
N ALA A 179 18.66 17.73 -13.50
CA ALA A 179 18.70 16.50 -14.30
C ALA A 179 18.66 15.27 -13.39
N PHE A 180 19.51 15.25 -12.35
CA PHE A 180 19.52 14.18 -11.34
C PHE A 180 18.15 14.02 -10.66
N PHE A 181 17.54 15.13 -10.21
CA PHE A 181 16.20 15.11 -9.62
C PHE A 181 15.16 14.48 -10.54
N THR A 182 15.18 14.85 -11.82
CA THR A 182 14.21 14.36 -12.82
C THR A 182 14.36 12.86 -13.05
N GLU A 183 15.58 12.37 -13.23
CA GLU A 183 15.83 10.93 -13.42
C GLU A 183 15.53 10.11 -12.16
N LYS A 184 15.85 10.63 -10.97
CA LYS A 184 15.47 9.98 -9.71
C LYS A 184 13.96 9.92 -9.52
N LEU A 185 13.21 10.95 -9.92
CA LEU A 185 11.75 10.92 -9.86
C LEU A 185 11.16 9.85 -10.79
N LYS A 186 11.70 9.71 -12.01
CA LYS A 186 11.32 8.64 -12.95
C LYS A 186 11.65 7.25 -12.41
N GLU A 187 12.82 7.07 -11.79
CA GLU A 187 13.20 5.81 -11.15
C GLU A 187 12.24 5.44 -10.02
N GLN A 188 11.91 6.39 -9.13
CA GLN A 188 10.92 6.16 -8.07
C GLN A 188 9.56 5.75 -8.64
N GLN A 189 9.05 6.45 -9.66
CA GLN A 189 7.77 6.11 -10.29
C GLN A 189 7.79 4.68 -10.86
N LYS A 190 8.87 4.28 -11.55
CA LYS A 190 9.03 2.91 -12.06
C LYS A 190 9.09 1.89 -10.93
N ARG A 191 9.77 2.20 -9.82
CA ARG A 191 9.85 1.32 -8.65
C ARG A 191 8.49 1.16 -7.97
N HIS A 192 7.77 2.25 -7.72
CA HIS A 192 6.44 2.23 -7.11
C HIS A 192 5.43 1.44 -7.96
N ALA A 193 5.48 1.59 -9.29
CA ALA A 193 4.63 0.86 -10.22
C ALA A 193 4.81 -0.67 -10.14
N LYS A 194 6.02 -1.18 -9.84
CA LYS A 194 6.25 -2.62 -9.61
C LYS A 194 5.44 -3.19 -8.43
N PHE A 195 4.94 -2.32 -7.55
CA PHE A 195 4.12 -2.66 -6.39
C PHE A 195 2.70 -2.09 -6.51
N ASN A 196 2.19 -1.87 -7.73
CA ASN A 196 0.87 -1.28 -8.00
C ASN A 196 0.65 0.08 -7.30
N ASP A 197 1.73 0.85 -7.15
CA ASP A 197 1.73 2.18 -6.51
C ASP A 197 1.14 2.19 -5.09
N THR A 198 1.20 1.05 -4.38
CA THR A 198 0.63 0.93 -3.03
C THR A 198 1.60 0.31 -2.03
N ALA A 199 1.71 0.94 -0.86
CA ALA A 199 2.39 0.40 0.30
C ALA A 199 1.51 -0.56 1.12
N TYR A 200 0.21 -0.62 0.78
CA TYR A 200 -0.83 -1.19 1.61
C TYR A 200 -1.18 -2.64 1.24
N ASN A 201 -0.30 -3.29 0.46
CA ASN A 201 -0.37 -4.72 0.22
C ASN A 201 -0.21 -5.48 1.55
N LEU A 202 -0.95 -6.58 1.75
CA LEU A 202 -0.87 -7.41 2.97
C LEU A 202 0.48 -8.09 3.16
N GLU A 203 1.27 -8.26 2.10
CA GLU A 203 2.67 -8.74 2.16
C GLU A 203 3.64 -7.71 1.54
N PRO A 204 3.83 -6.56 2.19
CA PRO A 204 4.50 -5.42 1.59
C PRO A 204 6.03 -5.59 1.60
N ASN A 205 6.72 -4.84 0.72
CA ASN A 205 8.18 -4.77 0.73
C ASN A 205 8.64 -3.60 1.60
N ILE A 206 9.44 -3.86 2.64
CA ILE A 206 9.89 -2.84 3.61
C ILE A 206 10.80 -1.80 2.95
N LYS A 207 11.54 -2.20 1.92
CA LYS A 207 12.59 -1.40 1.29
C LYS A 207 12.07 -0.62 0.09
N GLU A 208 11.41 -1.30 -0.85
CA GLU A 208 11.17 -0.77 -2.20
C GLU A 208 9.73 -0.30 -2.45
N SER A 209 8.74 -0.71 -1.65
CA SER A 209 7.36 -0.21 -1.77
C SER A 209 7.27 1.31 -1.48
N PRO A 210 6.20 2.01 -1.94
CA PRO A 210 5.97 3.40 -1.55
C PRO A 210 6.03 3.61 -0.04
N GLY A 211 6.68 4.68 0.42
CA GLY A 211 6.89 4.92 1.85
C GLY A 211 7.90 3.96 2.53
N GLY A 212 8.58 3.09 1.77
CA GLY A 212 9.65 2.23 2.26
C GLY A 212 10.98 2.96 2.47
N LEU A 213 12.01 2.23 2.93
CA LEU A 213 13.34 2.80 3.21
C LEU A 213 13.97 3.50 1.99
N ARG A 214 13.69 3.03 0.77
CA ARG A 214 14.22 3.63 -0.46
C ARG A 214 13.71 5.06 -0.70
N ASP A 215 12.50 5.40 -0.26
CA ASP A 215 11.98 6.77 -0.35
C ASP A 215 12.79 7.72 0.54
N LEU A 216 13.24 7.26 1.73
CA LEU A 216 14.11 8.03 2.61
C LEU A 216 15.53 8.19 2.03
N HIS A 217 16.07 7.14 1.42
CA HIS A 217 17.36 7.23 0.72
C HIS A 217 17.29 8.21 -0.46
N MET A 218 16.18 8.25 -1.20
CA MET A 218 15.97 9.22 -2.28
C MET A 218 16.07 10.65 -1.75
N ILE A 219 15.41 10.96 -0.64
CA ILE A 219 15.52 12.27 0.01
C ILE A 219 16.98 12.56 0.36
N SER A 220 17.69 11.57 0.92
CA SER A 220 19.10 11.73 1.28
C SER A 220 19.99 12.00 0.07
N TRP A 221 19.78 11.32 -1.05
CA TRP A 221 20.56 11.54 -2.27
C TRP A 221 20.33 12.92 -2.85
N LEU A 222 19.06 13.35 -2.96
CA LEU A 222 18.71 14.67 -3.48
C LEU A 222 19.24 15.81 -2.60
N ALA A 223 19.18 15.65 -1.27
CA ALA A 223 19.73 16.60 -0.33
C ALA A 223 21.26 16.77 -0.48
N ARG A 224 21.98 15.69 -0.84
CA ARG A 224 23.42 15.73 -1.09
C ARG A 224 23.77 16.42 -2.42
N THR A 225 22.96 16.23 -3.46
CA THR A 225 23.17 16.91 -4.76
C THR A 225 22.89 18.42 -4.71
N LEU A 226 22.11 18.87 -3.74
CA LEU A 226 21.90 20.31 -3.46
C LEU A 226 23.11 20.96 -2.74
N ASN A 227 24.24 20.25 -2.60
CA ASN A 227 25.45 20.70 -1.89
C ASN A 227 25.21 21.16 -0.44
N LEU A 228 24.10 20.75 0.18
CA LEU A 228 23.85 21.02 1.61
C LEU A 228 24.98 20.43 2.47
N HIS A 229 25.57 19.32 2.02
CA HIS A 229 26.64 18.62 2.74
C HIS A 229 28.01 19.30 2.66
N ALA A 230 28.24 20.12 1.63
CA ALA A 230 29.56 20.71 1.33
C ALA A 230 29.93 21.86 2.28
N GLN A 231 28.95 22.45 2.98
CA GLN A 231 29.19 23.67 3.76
C GLN A 231 29.49 23.43 5.24
N THR A 232 29.14 22.28 5.86
CA THR A 232 29.34 22.12 7.32
C THR A 232 29.47 20.70 7.92
N ALA A 233 29.49 19.61 7.15
CA ALA A 233 29.35 18.29 7.77
C ALA A 233 30.66 17.69 8.33
N SER A 234 30.70 17.50 9.64
CA SER A 234 31.50 16.43 10.26
C SER A 234 31.00 15.07 9.72
N LYS A 235 31.88 14.08 9.58
CA LYS A 235 31.65 12.71 9.08
C LYS A 235 30.48 11.94 9.74
N SER A 236 29.82 12.52 10.74
CA SER A 236 28.79 11.92 11.60
C SER A 236 27.45 12.68 11.63
N GLU A 237 27.29 13.78 10.88
CA GLU A 237 26.04 14.54 10.92
C GLU A 237 24.91 13.85 10.12
N SER A 238 23.77 13.58 10.78
CA SER A 238 22.60 12.98 10.14
C SER A 238 21.99 13.92 9.10
N ILE A 239 21.60 13.38 7.94
CA ILE A 239 20.93 14.14 6.87
C ILE A 239 19.69 14.89 7.36
N TRP A 240 18.96 14.34 8.32
CA TRP A 240 17.79 14.97 8.93
C TRP A 240 18.15 16.22 9.73
N LYS A 241 19.32 16.23 10.40
CA LYS A 241 19.83 17.43 11.08
C LYS A 241 20.21 18.51 10.09
N LEU A 242 20.85 18.11 8.98
CA LEU A 242 21.22 19.03 7.91
C LEU A 242 19.99 19.71 7.30
N LEU A 243 18.97 18.92 6.92
CA LEU A 243 17.71 19.47 6.40
C LEU A 243 17.00 20.39 7.40
N THR A 244 17.11 20.09 8.70
CA THR A 244 16.59 20.97 9.76
C THR A 244 17.35 22.30 9.83
N LYS A 245 18.68 22.27 9.73
CA LYS A 245 19.55 23.47 9.76
C LYS A 245 19.26 24.40 8.58
N HIS A 246 18.97 23.84 7.41
CA HIS A 246 18.56 24.58 6.23
C HIS A 246 17.07 24.95 6.20
N GLN A 247 16.33 24.70 7.29
CA GLN A 247 14.89 24.99 7.43
C GLN A 247 14.00 24.32 6.38
N ILE A 248 14.49 23.24 5.75
CA ILE A 248 13.74 22.43 4.79
C ILE A 248 12.73 21.55 5.53
N ILE A 249 13.04 21.10 6.74
CA ILE A 249 12.10 20.39 7.62
C ILE A 249 12.16 20.98 9.01
N SER A 250 11.08 20.79 9.79
CA SER A 250 11.12 21.14 11.21
C SER A 250 11.90 20.09 12.01
N ALA A 251 12.39 20.47 13.19
CA ALA A 251 13.03 19.53 14.11
C ALA A 251 12.06 18.39 14.55
N GLN A 252 10.76 18.68 14.58
CA GLN A 252 9.74 17.69 14.89
C GLN A 252 9.57 16.68 13.73
N ASP A 253 9.56 17.15 12.49
CA ASP A 253 9.50 16.28 11.31
C ASP A 253 10.73 15.37 11.25
N ALA A 254 11.93 15.93 11.45
CA ALA A 254 13.18 15.15 11.52
C ALA A 254 13.10 14.04 12.58
N LYS A 255 12.58 14.35 13.77
CA LYS A 255 12.38 13.37 14.85
C LYS A 255 11.40 12.27 14.45
N HIS A 256 10.27 12.62 13.84
CA HIS A 256 9.27 11.64 13.42
C HIS A 256 9.77 10.77 12.26
N ILE A 257 10.45 11.35 11.26
CA ILE A 257 11.09 10.61 10.17
C ILE A 257 12.04 9.56 10.75
N HIS A 258 12.93 9.97 11.66
CA HIS A 258 13.89 9.07 12.30
C HIS A 258 13.20 7.95 13.11
N GLN A 259 12.08 8.23 13.75
CA GLN A 259 11.29 7.21 14.47
C GLN A 259 10.68 6.18 13.52
N HIS A 260 10.12 6.62 12.39
CA HIS A 260 9.50 5.74 11.40
C HIS A 260 10.54 4.96 10.61
N GLU A 261 11.65 5.59 10.24
CA GLU A 261 12.84 4.94 9.68
C GLU A 261 13.30 3.80 10.58
N ARG A 262 13.58 4.07 11.86
CA ARG A 262 14.00 3.05 12.83
C ARG A 262 13.02 1.89 12.96
N LYS A 263 11.71 2.13 12.88
CA LYS A 263 10.72 1.05 12.88
C LYS A 263 10.90 0.14 11.67
N LEU A 264 11.05 0.69 10.46
CA LEU A 264 11.26 -0.09 9.25
C LEU A 264 12.62 -0.83 9.28
N GLN A 265 13.68 -0.15 9.73
CA GLN A 265 15.01 -0.75 9.90
C GLN A 265 14.95 -1.94 10.89
N ASN A 266 14.26 -1.77 12.03
CA ASN A 266 14.08 -2.83 13.02
C ASN A 266 13.34 -4.04 12.44
N LEU A 267 12.23 -3.81 11.73
CA LEU A 267 11.47 -4.88 11.07
C LEU A 267 12.33 -5.65 10.07
N ARG A 268 13.09 -4.93 9.24
CA ARG A 268 13.96 -5.53 8.23
C ARG A 268 15.08 -6.37 8.85
N ILE A 269 15.71 -5.88 9.93
CA ILE A 269 16.73 -6.65 10.67
C ILE A 269 16.15 -7.94 11.26
N HIS A 270 14.98 -7.86 11.91
CA HIS A 270 14.31 -9.05 12.44
C HIS A 270 13.93 -10.03 11.34
N LEU A 271 13.40 -9.55 10.21
CA LEU A 271 13.06 -10.36 9.05
C LEU A 271 14.29 -11.09 8.49
N HIS A 272 15.42 -10.41 8.36
CA HIS A 272 16.69 -11.00 7.91
C HIS A 272 17.18 -12.08 8.88
N PHE A 273 17.19 -11.82 10.20
CA PHE A 273 17.57 -12.82 11.19
C PHE A 273 16.65 -14.03 11.27
N LEU A 274 15.36 -13.81 11.02
CA LEU A 274 14.35 -14.86 11.07
C LEU A 274 14.35 -15.74 9.82
N SER A 275 14.43 -15.13 8.64
CA SER A 275 14.51 -15.83 7.37
C SER A 275 15.86 -16.49 7.09
N GLY A 276 16.94 -16.04 7.77
CA GLY A 276 18.29 -16.54 7.56
C GLY A 276 18.90 -16.16 6.20
N ARG A 277 18.28 -15.21 5.48
CA ARG A 277 18.69 -14.75 4.16
C ARG A 277 18.28 -13.30 3.93
N ARG A 278 18.68 -12.74 2.80
CA ARG A 278 18.12 -11.48 2.31
C ARG A 278 16.63 -11.67 1.97
N GLU A 279 15.77 -11.03 2.75
CA GLU A 279 14.33 -10.99 2.53
C GLU A 279 13.81 -9.58 2.85
N ASP A 280 13.07 -8.98 1.93
CA ASP A 280 12.55 -7.61 2.09
C ASP A 280 11.01 -7.58 2.10
N ARG A 281 10.33 -8.71 1.86
CA ARG A 281 8.88 -8.86 1.93
C ARG A 281 8.44 -9.38 3.29
N LEU A 282 7.50 -8.70 3.93
CA LEU A 282 6.83 -9.17 5.14
C LEU A 282 5.73 -10.18 4.79
N LEU A 283 6.13 -11.42 4.49
CA LEU A 283 5.18 -12.52 4.26
C LEU A 283 4.40 -12.87 5.53
N PHE A 284 3.21 -13.44 5.41
CA PHE A 284 2.34 -13.74 6.55
C PHE A 284 3.00 -14.56 7.65
N ASP A 285 3.82 -15.56 7.28
CA ASP A 285 4.51 -16.43 8.21
C ASP A 285 5.47 -15.63 9.12
N PHE A 286 6.17 -14.64 8.56
CA PHE A 286 7.10 -13.79 9.30
C PHE A 286 6.38 -12.72 10.15
N GLN A 287 5.22 -12.23 9.72
CA GLN A 287 4.50 -11.18 10.44
C GLN A 287 4.15 -11.60 11.88
N ASN A 288 3.69 -12.84 12.06
CA ASN A 288 3.32 -13.36 13.38
C ASN A 288 4.54 -13.50 14.29
N GLU A 289 5.62 -14.10 13.79
CA GLU A 289 6.83 -14.36 14.57
C GLU A 289 7.56 -13.08 14.96
N ILE A 290 7.65 -12.11 14.04
CA ILE A 290 8.23 -10.79 14.33
C ILE A 290 7.36 -10.05 15.35
N ALA A 291 6.03 -10.12 15.25
CA ALA A 291 5.15 -9.47 16.21
C ALA A 291 5.35 -10.02 17.64
N ASN A 292 5.47 -11.34 17.78
CA ASN A 292 5.76 -11.97 19.06
C ASN A 292 7.14 -11.56 19.60
N THR A 293 8.16 -11.54 18.74
CA THR A 293 9.53 -11.11 19.09
C THR A 293 9.57 -9.67 19.60
N LEU A 294 8.74 -8.80 19.02
CA LEU A 294 8.62 -7.39 19.42
C LEU A 294 7.68 -7.18 20.62
N GLY A 295 7.16 -8.25 21.23
CA GLY A 295 6.35 -8.20 22.44
C GLY A 295 4.90 -7.76 22.22
N TYR A 296 4.38 -7.84 20.99
CA TYR A 296 2.95 -7.62 20.75
C TYR A 296 2.14 -8.77 21.36
N LEU A 297 1.14 -8.43 22.18
CA LEU A 297 0.26 -9.40 22.83
C LEU A 297 -1.11 -9.44 22.15
N ASN A 298 -1.78 -10.59 22.23
CA ASN A 298 -3.19 -10.67 21.82
C ASN A 298 -4.03 -9.69 22.65
N THR A 299 -4.90 -8.95 21.97
CA THR A 299 -5.95 -8.16 22.60
C THR A 299 -7.31 -8.74 22.22
N PRO A 300 -8.40 -8.42 22.93
CA PRO A 300 -9.74 -8.88 22.55
C PRO A 300 -10.18 -8.47 21.13
N ARG A 301 -9.48 -7.51 20.50
CA ARG A 301 -9.84 -6.94 19.19
C ARG A 301 -8.84 -7.23 18.09
N LYS A 302 -7.57 -7.51 18.43
CA LYS A 302 -6.47 -7.60 17.45
C LYS A 302 -5.43 -8.62 17.85
N ARG A 303 -4.98 -9.38 16.85
CA ARG A 303 -3.82 -10.27 16.90
C ARG A 303 -2.50 -9.48 16.94
N PRO A 304 -1.39 -10.06 17.43
CA PRO A 304 -0.07 -9.45 17.39
C PRO A 304 0.35 -8.97 15.99
N SER A 305 0.16 -9.82 14.96
CA SER A 305 0.46 -9.47 13.56
C SER A 305 -0.31 -8.26 13.07
N GLU A 306 -1.60 -8.15 13.38
CA GLU A 306 -2.44 -7.02 12.99
C GLU A 306 -1.96 -5.71 13.63
N GLN A 307 -1.47 -5.76 14.88
CA GLN A 307 -0.92 -4.59 15.57
C GLN A 307 0.43 -4.18 14.97
N LEU A 308 1.30 -5.16 14.70
CA LEU A 308 2.57 -4.94 14.00
C LEU A 308 2.34 -4.29 12.64
N MET A 309 1.48 -4.90 11.82
CA MET A 309 1.19 -4.44 10.47
C MET A 309 0.50 -3.08 10.48
N GLN A 310 -0.40 -2.80 11.45
CA GLN A 310 -0.96 -1.46 11.58
C GLN A 310 0.10 -0.40 11.93
N SER A 311 1.09 -0.74 12.76
CA SER A 311 2.24 0.15 13.03
C SER A 311 3.11 0.36 11.79
N TYR A 312 3.31 -0.69 10.98
CA TYR A 312 4.00 -0.62 9.69
C TYR A 312 3.27 0.31 8.71
N TYR A 313 1.98 0.09 8.45
CA TYR A 313 1.20 0.90 7.50
C TYR A 313 1.13 2.38 7.88
N ARG A 314 1.05 2.68 9.18
CA ARG A 314 1.13 4.07 9.67
C ARG A 314 2.51 4.69 9.44
N SER A 315 3.57 3.90 9.49
CA SER A 315 4.93 4.37 9.23
C SER A 315 5.16 4.66 7.75
N VAL A 316 4.79 3.74 6.86
CA VAL A 316 4.92 3.97 5.41
C VAL A 316 4.04 5.12 4.94
N LYS A 317 2.82 5.28 5.48
CA LYS A 317 1.95 6.43 5.18
C LYS A 317 2.58 7.77 5.56
N PHE A 318 3.26 7.82 6.71
CA PHE A 318 3.98 9.02 7.14
C PHE A 318 5.19 9.29 6.22
N ILE A 319 5.97 8.27 5.89
CA ILE A 319 7.14 8.41 5.02
C ILE A 319 6.73 8.82 3.61
N GLU A 320 5.67 8.23 3.04
CA GLU A 320 5.09 8.59 1.74
C GLU A 320 4.72 10.08 1.72
N LEU A 321 4.09 10.58 2.77
CA LEU A 321 3.75 12.00 2.91
C LEU A 321 5.00 12.89 2.98
N MET A 322 6.00 12.52 3.79
CA MET A 322 7.24 13.30 3.90
C MET A 322 8.01 13.31 2.58
N ASN A 323 8.03 12.19 1.87
CA ASN A 323 8.61 12.08 0.53
C ASN A 323 7.90 13.02 -0.44
N GLU A 324 6.56 13.02 -0.48
CA GLU A 324 5.79 13.95 -1.32
C GLU A 324 6.14 15.43 -1.05
N ILE A 325 6.16 15.82 0.24
CA ILE A 325 6.47 17.21 0.64
C ILE A 325 7.91 17.56 0.21
N LEU A 326 8.88 16.72 0.55
CA LEU A 326 10.29 17.02 0.32
C LEU A 326 10.67 17.03 -1.15
N LEU A 327 10.08 16.16 -1.96
CA LEU A 327 10.28 16.17 -3.41
C LEU A 327 9.75 17.46 -4.05
N LYS A 328 8.58 17.94 -3.63
CA LYS A 328 8.03 19.22 -4.10
C LYS A 328 8.92 20.40 -3.70
N GLU A 329 9.48 20.36 -2.50
CA GLU A 329 10.36 21.41 -1.97
C GLU A 329 11.71 21.43 -2.67
N PHE A 330 12.32 20.26 -2.91
CA PHE A 330 13.53 20.17 -3.70
C PHE A 330 13.28 20.63 -5.15
N GLN A 331 12.15 20.25 -5.75
CA GLN A 331 11.79 20.74 -7.08
C GLN A 331 11.68 22.27 -7.11
N GLN A 332 11.06 22.87 -6.09
CA GLN A 332 10.94 24.31 -5.97
C GLN A 332 12.31 25.00 -5.81
N MET A 333 13.20 24.46 -4.97
CA MET A 333 14.56 24.99 -4.79
C MET A 333 15.41 24.90 -6.07
N LEU A 334 15.18 23.86 -6.87
CA LEU A 334 15.89 23.64 -8.14
C LEU A 334 15.33 24.47 -9.30
N THR A 335 14.12 24.98 -9.19
CA THR A 335 13.46 25.73 -10.26
C THR A 335 13.97 27.18 -10.25
N VAL A 336 14.69 27.56 -11.31
CA VAL A 336 15.33 28.89 -11.45
C VAL A 336 14.35 29.98 -11.91
N SER A 337 13.20 29.61 -12.50
CA SER A 337 12.22 30.56 -13.03
C SER A 337 11.28 31.11 -11.96
N THR A 338 10.77 32.32 -12.20
CA THR A 338 9.68 32.89 -11.40
C THR A 338 8.45 31.98 -11.49
N LEU A 339 7.98 31.51 -10.34
CA LEU A 339 6.80 30.66 -10.26
C LEU A 339 5.59 31.44 -10.80
N LYS A 340 4.88 30.86 -11.76
CA LYS A 340 3.63 31.46 -12.26
C LYS A 340 2.61 31.37 -11.13
N THR A 341 2.24 32.53 -10.60
CA THR A 341 1.26 32.66 -9.53
C THR A 341 -0.05 33.20 -10.10
N VAL A 342 -1.16 32.55 -9.78
CA VAL A 342 -2.51 32.97 -10.19
C VAL A 342 -3.38 33.00 -8.94
N ASP A 343 -4.01 34.14 -8.67
CA ASP A 343 -4.96 34.28 -7.57
C ASP A 343 -6.18 33.38 -7.79
N ILE A 344 -6.56 32.61 -6.77
CA ILE A 344 -7.80 31.82 -6.78
C ILE A 344 -8.88 32.56 -5.99
N ASN A 345 -8.56 32.99 -4.77
CA ASN A 345 -9.43 33.83 -3.95
C ASN A 345 -8.61 34.65 -2.93
N GLN A 346 -9.25 35.19 -1.89
CA GLN A 346 -8.59 35.98 -0.85
C GLN A 346 -7.56 35.16 -0.04
N ASP A 347 -7.77 33.87 0.12
CA ASP A 347 -7.02 32.99 1.04
C ASP A 347 -6.04 32.05 0.32
N PHE A 348 -6.31 31.75 -0.96
CA PHE A 348 -5.58 30.77 -1.77
C PHE A 348 -5.10 31.32 -3.11
N GLU A 349 -3.99 30.75 -3.57
CA GLU A 349 -3.39 31.00 -4.88
C GLU A 349 -2.91 29.69 -5.52
N SER A 350 -2.76 29.71 -6.84
CA SER A 350 -2.11 28.66 -7.62
C SER A 350 -0.66 29.05 -7.87
N ARG A 351 0.30 28.31 -7.33
CA ARG A 351 1.72 28.44 -7.65
C ARG A 351 2.15 27.26 -8.52
N ASN A 352 2.46 27.51 -9.79
CA ASN A 352 2.78 26.46 -10.77
C ASN A 352 1.73 25.32 -10.81
N GLN A 353 0.44 25.66 -10.86
CA GLN A 353 -0.68 24.71 -10.87
C GLN A 353 -0.83 23.91 -9.56
N LEU A 354 -0.18 24.32 -8.48
CA LEU A 354 -0.36 23.75 -7.14
C LEU A 354 -1.08 24.74 -6.24
N LEU A 355 -2.10 24.26 -5.52
CA LEU A 355 -2.85 25.05 -4.56
C LEU A 355 -1.98 25.37 -3.35
N GLU A 356 -1.93 26.64 -2.99
CA GLU A 356 -1.15 27.16 -1.86
C GLU A 356 -1.97 28.17 -1.05
N CYS A 357 -1.67 28.26 0.25
CA CYS A 357 -2.20 29.34 1.09
C CYS A 357 -1.41 30.62 0.84
N LYS A 358 -2.11 31.76 0.80
CA LYS A 358 -1.47 33.09 0.79
C LYS A 358 -0.82 33.45 2.13
N SER A 359 -1.34 32.89 3.23
CA SER A 359 -0.78 33.01 4.58
C SER A 359 -0.48 31.65 5.19
N GLU A 360 0.68 31.51 5.84
CA GLU A 360 1.06 30.28 6.55
C GLU A 360 0.16 29.99 7.77
N SER A 361 -0.42 31.03 8.38
CA SER A 361 -1.29 30.88 9.56
C SER A 361 -2.75 30.57 9.21
N LEU A 362 -3.13 30.64 7.93
CA LEU A 362 -4.53 30.58 7.48
C LEU A 362 -5.31 29.41 8.10
N LEU A 363 -4.75 28.19 8.06
CA LEU A 363 -5.45 27.00 8.56
C LEU A 363 -5.48 26.89 10.08
N GLN A 364 -4.61 27.63 10.79
CA GLN A 364 -4.65 27.75 12.25
C GLN A 364 -5.73 28.77 12.66
N ASP A 365 -5.77 29.91 11.98
CA ASP A 365 -6.68 31.01 12.27
C ASP A 365 -8.12 30.70 11.82
N ARG A 366 -8.27 30.10 10.64
CA ARG A 366 -9.54 29.62 10.08
C ARG A 366 -9.48 28.13 9.73
N PRO A 367 -9.72 27.25 10.71
CA PRO A 367 -9.70 25.81 10.46
C PRO A 367 -10.68 25.37 9.38
N ASP A 368 -11.82 26.05 9.22
CA ASP A 368 -12.81 25.75 8.15
C ASP A 368 -12.24 25.86 6.72
N ALA A 369 -11.19 26.64 6.50
CA ALA A 369 -10.48 26.72 5.22
C ALA A 369 -9.83 25.38 4.81
N ILE A 370 -9.69 24.41 5.73
CA ILE A 370 -9.22 23.06 5.40
C ILE A 370 -10.12 22.41 4.34
N PHE A 371 -11.44 22.43 4.52
CA PHE A 371 -12.36 21.85 3.54
C PHE A 371 -12.51 22.73 2.30
N GLU A 372 -12.39 24.04 2.46
CA GLU A 372 -12.32 24.96 1.33
C GLU A 372 -11.16 24.60 0.39
N ALA A 373 -9.98 24.33 0.91
CA ALA A 373 -8.82 23.92 0.10
C ALA A 373 -9.12 22.67 -0.75
N PHE A 374 -9.77 21.66 -0.18
CA PHE A 374 -10.17 20.45 -0.91
C PHE A 374 -11.25 20.72 -1.96
N LEU A 375 -12.21 21.60 -1.66
CA LEU A 375 -13.23 22.03 -2.64
C LEU A 375 -12.61 22.82 -3.79
N LEU A 376 -11.65 23.71 -3.50
CA LEU A 376 -10.93 24.47 -4.52
C LEU A 376 -10.18 23.55 -5.49
N LEU A 377 -9.57 22.46 -5.01
CA LEU A 377 -8.98 21.46 -5.90
C LEU A 377 -10.01 20.82 -6.85
N GLN A 378 -11.24 20.55 -6.37
CA GLN A 378 -12.27 19.94 -7.22
C GLN A 378 -12.87 20.94 -8.22
N LYS A 379 -12.94 22.21 -7.84
CA LYS A 379 -13.54 23.29 -8.65
C LYS A 379 -12.57 23.89 -9.68
N ASN A 380 -11.27 23.70 -9.51
CA ASN A 380 -10.24 24.25 -10.39
C ASN A 380 -9.46 23.11 -11.07
N PRO A 381 -9.92 22.61 -12.22
CA PRO A 381 -9.33 21.43 -12.88
C PRO A 381 -7.89 21.65 -13.39
N ASP A 382 -7.45 22.90 -13.52
CA ASP A 382 -6.06 23.24 -13.87
C ASP A 382 -5.08 22.98 -12.73
N LEU A 383 -5.57 22.80 -11.49
CA LEU A 383 -4.74 22.45 -10.36
C LEU A 383 -4.36 20.97 -10.39
N LYS A 384 -3.06 20.69 -10.29
CA LYS A 384 -2.49 19.35 -10.25
C LYS A 384 -2.47 18.74 -8.85
N GLY A 385 -2.73 19.55 -7.82
CA GLY A 385 -2.73 19.13 -6.42
C GLY A 385 -2.40 20.27 -5.47
N MET A 386 -2.04 19.93 -4.23
CA MET A 386 -1.58 20.89 -3.22
C MET A 386 -0.07 21.06 -3.28
N GLY A 387 0.41 22.27 -3.08
CA GLY A 387 1.84 22.55 -2.93
C GLY A 387 2.36 22.12 -1.56
N ALA A 388 3.67 22.12 -1.38
CA ALA A 388 4.30 21.61 -0.16
C ALA A 388 3.97 22.47 1.07
N GLY A 389 3.84 23.79 0.88
CA GLY A 389 3.45 24.72 1.94
C GLY A 389 2.07 24.39 2.51
N LEU A 390 1.06 24.30 1.65
CA LEU A 390 -0.30 23.90 2.03
C LEU A 390 -0.33 22.52 2.71
N VAL A 391 0.39 21.52 2.19
CA VAL A 391 0.41 20.18 2.80
C VAL A 391 1.06 20.21 4.20
N ARG A 392 2.14 20.97 4.40
CA ARG A 392 2.73 21.19 5.74
C ARG A 392 1.76 21.90 6.68
N ASN A 393 1.07 22.92 6.19
CA ASN A 393 0.07 23.65 6.98
C ASN A 393 -1.08 22.73 7.40
N LEU A 394 -1.52 21.82 6.52
CA LEU A 394 -2.49 20.78 6.87
C LEU A 394 -1.97 19.84 7.96
N GLN A 395 -0.70 19.43 7.92
CA GLN A 395 -0.12 18.61 9.00
C GLN A 395 -0.11 19.34 10.34
N ARG A 396 0.26 20.61 10.34
CA ARG A 396 0.25 21.46 11.53
C ARG A 396 -1.17 21.70 12.06
N ALA A 397 -2.15 21.90 11.18
CA ALA A 397 -3.53 22.21 11.53
C ALA A 397 -4.42 20.97 11.76
N LYS A 398 -3.97 19.76 11.40
CA LYS A 398 -4.75 18.52 11.51
C LYS A 398 -5.38 18.30 12.88
N HIS A 399 -4.68 18.66 13.97
CA HIS A 399 -5.17 18.50 15.34
C HIS A 399 -6.39 19.40 15.65
N LEU A 400 -6.62 20.46 14.85
CA LEU A 400 -7.79 21.34 14.93
C LEU A 400 -9.05 20.71 14.33
N VAL A 401 -8.92 19.60 13.58
CA VAL A 401 -10.06 18.77 13.12
C VAL A 401 -10.60 17.92 14.29
N ASN A 402 -11.02 18.61 15.34
CA ASN A 402 -11.52 18.07 16.60
C ASN A 402 -13.06 18.10 16.65
N GLN A 403 -13.66 17.89 17.82
CA GLN A 403 -15.11 17.88 17.97
C GLN A 403 -15.78 19.21 17.60
N THR A 404 -15.16 20.35 17.93
CA THR A 404 -15.66 21.68 17.56
C THR A 404 -15.72 21.84 16.05
N PHE A 405 -14.64 21.48 15.35
CA PHE A 405 -14.60 21.48 13.89
C PHE A 405 -15.69 20.59 13.28
N ARG A 406 -15.84 19.35 13.79
CA ARG A 406 -16.83 18.38 13.31
C ARG A 406 -18.29 18.81 13.56
N ASN A 407 -18.52 19.66 14.56
CA ASN A 407 -19.86 20.13 14.91
C ASN A 407 -20.28 21.39 14.16
N LYS A 408 -19.34 22.16 13.59
CA LYS A 408 -19.61 23.39 12.84
C LYS A 408 -20.49 23.10 11.60
N PRO A 409 -21.66 23.77 11.44
CA PRO A 409 -22.56 23.53 10.31
C PRO A 409 -21.90 23.69 8.94
N GLU A 410 -21.07 24.72 8.76
CA GLU A 410 -20.36 24.97 7.50
C GLU A 410 -19.43 23.81 7.11
N ASN A 411 -18.69 23.25 8.06
CA ASN A 411 -17.80 22.11 7.78
C ASN A 411 -18.58 20.86 7.36
N LYS A 412 -19.73 20.61 8.00
CA LYS A 412 -20.62 19.50 7.61
C LYS A 412 -21.13 19.69 6.19
N LYS A 413 -21.56 20.90 5.85
CA LYS A 413 -22.01 21.27 4.51
C LYS A 413 -20.89 21.09 3.47
N HIS A 414 -19.70 21.62 3.74
CA HIS A 414 -18.54 21.47 2.85
C HIS A 414 -18.17 20.00 2.63
N PHE A 415 -18.23 19.15 3.65
CA PHE A 415 -17.95 17.71 3.47
C PHE A 415 -18.97 17.04 2.53
N ILE A 416 -20.26 17.35 2.68
CA ILE A 416 -21.29 16.84 1.75
C ILE A 416 -21.08 17.43 0.35
N GLU A 417 -20.70 18.70 0.24
CA GLU A 417 -20.36 19.34 -1.03
C GLU A 417 -19.18 18.67 -1.73
N ILE A 418 -18.12 18.29 -1.00
CA ILE A 418 -16.97 17.52 -1.52
C ILE A 418 -17.43 16.21 -2.16
N LEU A 419 -18.33 15.48 -1.49
CA LEU A 419 -18.88 14.22 -2.00
C LEU A 419 -19.83 14.42 -3.18
N SER A 420 -20.41 15.61 -3.31
CA SER A 420 -21.38 15.96 -4.34
C SER A 420 -20.75 16.56 -5.58
N GLN A 421 -19.43 16.81 -5.57
CA GLN A 421 -18.75 17.35 -6.75
C GLN A 421 -18.81 16.38 -7.94
N PRO A 422 -18.98 16.90 -9.16
CA PRO A 422 -19.05 16.08 -10.37
C PRO A 422 -17.72 15.43 -10.70
N ILE A 423 -16.59 16.01 -10.25
CA ILE A 423 -15.23 15.53 -10.50
C ILE A 423 -14.38 15.51 -9.22
N GLY A 424 -13.26 14.79 -9.26
CA GLY A 424 -12.24 14.85 -8.20
C GLY A 424 -12.57 14.12 -6.89
N VAL A 425 -13.79 13.62 -6.65
CA VAL A 425 -14.21 13.02 -5.36
C VAL A 425 -13.23 11.96 -4.83
N ASN A 426 -12.84 10.98 -5.65
CA ASN A 426 -11.89 9.94 -5.25
C ASN A 426 -10.50 10.52 -4.92
N HIS A 427 -9.99 11.43 -5.76
CA HIS A 427 -8.70 12.08 -5.54
C HIS A 427 -8.70 12.89 -4.23
N THR A 428 -9.75 13.67 -4.00
CA THR A 428 -9.93 14.46 -2.79
C THR A 428 -10.01 13.60 -1.54
N LEU A 429 -10.83 12.54 -1.52
CA LEU A 429 -10.91 11.64 -0.36
C LEU A 429 -9.59 10.92 -0.07
N ARG A 430 -8.83 10.53 -1.10
CA ARG A 430 -7.49 9.97 -0.95
C ARG A 430 -6.50 10.98 -0.39
N ALA A 431 -6.52 12.22 -0.89
CA ALA A 431 -5.70 13.31 -0.34
C ALA A 431 -6.06 13.60 1.12
N MET A 432 -7.35 13.66 1.46
CA MET A 432 -7.81 13.81 2.84
C MET A 432 -7.36 12.64 3.72
N ASN A 433 -7.37 11.39 3.22
CA ASN A 433 -6.84 10.23 3.95
C ASN A 433 -5.32 10.36 4.16
N ARG A 434 -4.57 10.64 3.10
CA ARG A 434 -3.11 10.79 3.11
C ARG A 434 -2.67 11.86 4.09
N TYR A 435 -3.29 13.04 4.04
CA TYR A 435 -3.00 14.17 4.93
C TYR A 435 -3.60 14.01 6.33
N GLY A 436 -4.32 12.91 6.60
CA GLY A 436 -4.87 12.59 7.91
C GLY A 436 -6.11 13.40 8.31
N ILE A 437 -6.69 14.16 7.39
CA ILE A 437 -7.90 14.96 7.59
C ILE A 437 -9.13 14.05 7.66
N LEU A 438 -9.26 13.06 6.76
CA LEU A 438 -10.42 12.17 6.70
C LEU A 438 -10.61 11.38 7.99
N GLY A 439 -9.54 10.77 8.50
CA GLY A 439 -9.58 10.02 9.76
C GLY A 439 -9.79 10.88 11.00
N SER A 440 -9.39 12.16 10.95
CA SER A 440 -9.66 13.12 12.03
C SER A 440 -11.11 13.61 11.99
N TYR A 441 -11.67 13.79 10.79
CA TYR A 441 -13.07 14.20 10.59
C TYR A 441 -14.06 13.07 10.88
N ILE A 442 -13.74 11.83 10.49
CA ILE A 442 -14.54 10.63 10.76
C ILE A 442 -13.74 9.71 11.70
N PRO A 443 -13.89 9.83 13.03
CA PRO A 443 -13.11 9.05 14.00
C PRO A 443 -13.25 7.52 13.85
N ALA A 444 -14.39 7.05 13.35
CA ALA A 444 -14.59 5.65 13.00
C ALA A 444 -13.63 5.20 11.88
N PHE A 445 -13.48 6.02 10.84
CA PHE A 445 -12.51 5.81 9.76
C PHE A 445 -11.07 5.89 10.30
N GLY A 446 -10.77 6.87 11.17
CA GLY A 446 -9.43 7.00 11.77
C GLY A 446 -8.94 5.75 12.52
N ARG A 447 -9.87 4.95 13.08
CA ARG A 447 -9.54 3.70 13.80
C ARG A 447 -9.12 2.55 12.88
N ILE A 448 -9.66 2.51 11.67
CA ILE A 448 -9.39 1.47 10.67
C ILE A 448 -8.19 1.79 9.76
N ILE A 449 -7.59 2.98 9.89
CA ILE A 449 -6.39 3.34 9.11
C ILE A 449 -5.25 2.36 9.41
N GLY A 450 -4.74 1.73 8.34
CA GLY A 450 -3.70 0.71 8.42
C GLY A 450 -4.19 -0.60 9.05
N GLN A 451 -5.50 -0.82 9.14
CA GLN A 451 -6.03 -2.05 9.69
C GLN A 451 -6.01 -3.13 8.62
N MET A 452 -5.26 -4.20 8.90
CA MET A 452 -5.21 -5.39 8.06
C MET A 452 -6.49 -6.22 8.19
N GLN A 453 -6.84 -6.94 7.13
CA GLN A 453 -7.86 -7.99 7.12
C GLN A 453 -7.15 -9.34 6.93
N HIS A 454 -7.21 -10.23 7.92
CA HIS A 454 -6.68 -11.58 7.78
C HIS A 454 -7.69 -12.48 7.05
N ASP A 455 -7.83 -12.29 5.74
CA ASP A 455 -8.49 -13.25 4.87
C ASP A 455 -7.76 -13.37 3.53
N LEU A 456 -8.04 -14.45 2.78
CA LEU A 456 -7.32 -14.82 1.57
C LEU A 456 -7.63 -13.93 0.35
N PHE A 457 -8.62 -13.03 0.45
CA PHE A 457 -9.14 -12.30 -0.71
C PHE A 457 -8.80 -10.82 -0.68
N HIS A 458 -8.64 -10.23 0.51
CA HIS A 458 -8.21 -8.85 0.63
C HIS A 458 -6.71 -8.75 0.45
N VAL A 459 -6.27 -7.84 -0.42
CA VAL A 459 -4.86 -7.47 -0.55
C VAL A 459 -4.57 -6.10 0.06
N TYR A 460 -5.58 -5.37 0.53
CA TYR A 460 -5.47 -4.00 1.04
C TYR A 460 -5.88 -3.87 2.51
N THR A 461 -5.36 -2.84 3.19
CA THR A 461 -5.91 -2.40 4.49
C THR A 461 -7.36 -1.94 4.34
N VAL A 462 -8.15 -1.99 5.43
CA VAL A 462 -9.59 -1.64 5.41
C VAL A 462 -9.81 -0.23 4.86
N ASP A 463 -8.99 0.75 5.25
CA ASP A 463 -9.11 2.13 4.77
C ASP A 463 -8.83 2.27 3.27
N GLU A 464 -7.82 1.58 2.75
CA GLU A 464 -7.52 1.60 1.32
C GLU A 464 -8.54 0.81 0.49
N HIS A 465 -9.04 -0.30 1.04
CA HIS A 465 -10.15 -1.03 0.44
C HIS A 465 -11.37 -0.12 0.26
N ILE A 466 -11.80 0.60 1.31
CA ILE A 466 -12.91 1.57 1.22
C ILE A 466 -12.65 2.63 0.14
N LEU A 467 -11.42 3.16 0.04
CA LEU A 467 -11.07 4.14 -1.00
C LEU A 467 -11.00 3.51 -2.40
N ASN A 468 -10.73 2.20 -2.53
CA ASN A 468 -10.83 1.47 -3.79
C ASN A 468 -12.29 1.24 -4.20
N VAL A 469 -13.18 0.93 -3.26
CA VAL A 469 -14.64 0.85 -3.52
C VAL A 469 -15.15 2.19 -4.05
N LEU A 470 -14.77 3.29 -3.41
CA LEU A 470 -15.07 4.65 -3.89
C LEU A 470 -14.50 4.92 -5.29
N ALA A 471 -13.26 4.50 -5.54
CA ALA A 471 -12.66 4.63 -6.86
C ALA A 471 -13.47 3.89 -7.92
N ASN A 472 -13.93 2.67 -7.65
CA ASN A 472 -14.78 1.88 -8.56
C ASN A 472 -16.14 2.54 -8.79
N LEU A 473 -16.82 3.05 -7.75
CA LEU A 473 -18.04 3.84 -7.92
C LEU A 473 -17.81 5.06 -8.83
N ARG A 474 -16.66 5.73 -8.69
CA ARG A 474 -16.27 6.83 -9.59
C ARG A 474 -15.93 6.39 -11.01
N ARG A 475 -15.52 5.14 -11.25
CA ARG A 475 -15.34 4.61 -12.61
C ARG A 475 -16.68 4.52 -13.34
N PHE A 476 -17.76 4.16 -12.65
CA PHE A 476 -19.09 4.07 -13.26
C PHE A 476 -19.59 5.41 -13.78
N SER A 477 -19.17 6.53 -13.16
CA SER A 477 -19.52 7.88 -13.60
C SER A 477 -18.72 8.38 -14.81
N LYS A 478 -17.73 7.63 -15.32
CA LYS A 478 -16.82 8.08 -16.37
C LYS A 478 -17.25 7.54 -17.74
N PRO A 479 -17.66 8.40 -18.70
CA PRO A 479 -18.08 7.97 -20.02
C PRO A 479 -17.03 7.12 -20.76
N GLU A 480 -15.75 7.46 -20.60
CA GLU A 480 -14.63 6.76 -21.23
C GLU A 480 -14.43 5.33 -20.71
N LEU A 481 -14.93 5.01 -19.51
CA LEU A 481 -14.86 3.67 -18.89
C LEU A 481 -16.16 2.89 -19.01
N LYS A 482 -17.18 3.41 -19.72
CA LYS A 482 -18.49 2.76 -19.86
C LYS A 482 -18.39 1.32 -20.41
N HIS A 483 -17.44 1.07 -21.30
CA HIS A 483 -17.22 -0.24 -21.91
C HIS A 483 -16.79 -1.32 -20.90
N GLU A 484 -16.21 -0.94 -19.75
CA GLU A 484 -15.81 -1.89 -18.72
C GLU A 484 -17.01 -2.42 -17.90
N PHE A 485 -18.03 -1.58 -17.70
CA PHE A 485 -19.22 -1.89 -16.91
C PHE A 485 -20.49 -1.20 -17.44
N PRO A 486 -21.04 -1.68 -18.58
CA PRO A 486 -22.14 -0.98 -19.26
C PRO A 486 -23.36 -0.76 -18.36
N LEU A 487 -23.81 -1.79 -17.65
CA LEU A 487 -24.96 -1.69 -16.75
C LEU A 487 -24.68 -0.77 -15.56
N CYS A 488 -23.51 -0.86 -14.92
CA CYS A 488 -23.18 0.01 -13.80
C CYS A 488 -23.11 1.48 -14.23
N SER A 489 -22.52 1.78 -15.38
CA SER A 489 -22.46 3.15 -15.89
C SER A 489 -23.83 3.72 -16.23
N GLN A 490 -24.72 2.90 -16.81
CA GLN A 490 -26.10 3.32 -17.04
C GLN A 490 -26.82 3.62 -15.72
N LEU A 491 -26.84 2.65 -14.81
CA LEU A 491 -27.53 2.77 -13.53
C LEU A 491 -26.99 3.92 -12.67
N PHE A 492 -25.68 4.15 -12.71
CA PHE A 492 -25.05 5.26 -12.00
C PHE A 492 -25.46 6.61 -12.56
N ALA A 493 -25.57 6.75 -13.88
CA ALA A 493 -25.99 7.98 -14.55
C ALA A 493 -27.47 8.32 -14.26
N GLU A 494 -28.31 7.30 -14.08
CA GLU A 494 -29.73 7.44 -13.75
C GLU A 494 -29.99 7.66 -12.24
N PHE A 495 -28.98 7.42 -11.38
CA PHE A 495 -29.14 7.52 -9.93
C PHE A 495 -29.13 8.98 -9.45
N ASP A 496 -30.18 9.38 -8.74
CA ASP A 496 -30.47 10.77 -8.36
C ASP A 496 -29.47 11.38 -7.37
N ALA A 497 -28.88 10.56 -6.50
CA ALA A 497 -28.04 11.03 -5.41
C ALA A 497 -26.73 10.23 -5.26
N PRO A 498 -25.77 10.34 -6.20
CA PRO A 498 -24.53 9.56 -6.18
C PRO A 498 -23.68 9.71 -4.90
N HIS A 499 -23.75 10.88 -4.26
CA HIS A 499 -23.04 11.14 -3.00
C HIS A 499 -23.47 10.22 -1.86
N LEU A 500 -24.69 9.67 -1.88
CA LEU A 500 -25.16 8.68 -0.90
C LEU A 500 -24.48 7.32 -1.09
N LEU A 501 -24.15 6.93 -2.33
CA LEU A 501 -23.36 5.73 -2.60
C LEU A 501 -21.93 5.88 -2.06
N TYR A 502 -21.35 7.07 -2.19
CA TYR A 502 -20.03 7.36 -1.62
C TYR A 502 -20.05 7.34 -0.09
N LEU A 503 -21.10 7.87 0.54
CA LEU A 503 -21.29 7.74 1.99
C LEU A 503 -21.44 6.28 2.42
N ALA A 504 -22.25 5.48 1.71
CA ALA A 504 -22.38 4.07 2.01
C ALA A 504 -21.03 3.35 1.87
N ALA A 505 -20.26 3.62 0.81
CA ALA A 505 -18.92 3.08 0.62
C ALA A 505 -17.96 3.47 1.75
N LEU A 506 -17.97 4.72 2.23
CA LEU A 506 -17.15 5.15 3.37
C LEU A 506 -17.46 4.39 4.66
N PHE A 507 -18.70 3.92 4.83
CA PHE A 507 -19.19 3.34 6.07
C PHE A 507 -19.38 1.81 6.05
N HIS A 508 -19.41 1.15 4.88
CA HIS A 508 -19.78 -0.27 4.77
C HIS A 508 -18.92 -1.19 5.67
N ASP A 509 -17.62 -0.89 5.73
CA ASP A 509 -16.61 -1.65 6.48
C ASP A 509 -15.98 -0.90 7.66
N ILE A 510 -16.50 0.29 7.99
CA ILE A 510 -15.89 1.22 8.97
C ILE A 510 -15.84 0.66 10.42
N ALA A 511 -16.57 -0.42 10.65
CA ALA A 511 -16.65 -1.11 11.92
C ALA A 511 -15.85 -2.42 11.99
N LYS A 512 -15.08 -2.78 10.95
CA LYS A 512 -14.18 -3.95 10.99
C LYS A 512 -13.18 -3.85 12.16
N GLY A 513 -12.87 -4.99 12.78
CA GLY A 513 -12.02 -5.10 13.99
C GLY A 513 -12.66 -4.59 15.28
N ARG A 514 -13.98 -4.40 15.29
CA ARG A 514 -14.79 -4.27 16.50
C ARG A 514 -15.44 -5.61 16.81
N ASN A 515 -15.78 -5.84 18.07
CA ASN A 515 -16.45 -7.08 18.49
C ASN A 515 -17.91 -7.04 18.03
N GLY A 516 -18.34 -8.08 17.31
CA GLY A 516 -19.70 -8.20 16.77
C GLY A 516 -19.76 -8.12 15.24
N ASP A 517 -20.98 -8.10 14.70
CA ASP A 517 -21.22 -7.96 13.26
C ASP A 517 -20.88 -6.52 12.80
N HIS A 518 -19.89 -6.40 11.92
CA HIS A 518 -19.40 -5.12 11.43
C HIS A 518 -20.46 -4.37 10.60
N SER A 519 -21.33 -5.06 9.86
CA SER A 519 -22.40 -4.42 9.08
C SER A 519 -23.42 -3.75 10.01
N ASN A 520 -23.79 -4.43 11.11
CA ASN A 520 -24.71 -3.89 12.12
C ASN A 520 -24.10 -2.69 12.89
N LEU A 521 -22.83 -2.80 13.27
CA LEU A 521 -22.12 -1.69 13.94
C LEU A 521 -21.88 -0.51 12.98
N GLY A 522 -21.58 -0.79 11.72
CA GLY A 522 -21.41 0.20 10.66
C GLY A 522 -22.69 0.98 10.40
N LYS A 523 -23.85 0.30 10.36
CA LYS A 523 -25.18 0.91 10.22
C LYS A 523 -25.41 1.98 11.28
N VAL A 524 -25.09 1.69 12.53
CA VAL A 524 -25.26 2.64 13.65
C VAL A 524 -24.37 3.87 13.47
N ASP A 525 -23.12 3.68 13.05
CA ASP A 525 -22.19 4.78 12.78
C ASP A 525 -22.67 5.64 11.59
N ALA A 526 -23.12 5.01 10.51
CA ALA A 526 -23.66 5.68 9.33
C ALA A 526 -24.91 6.50 9.67
N ALA A 527 -25.88 5.91 10.38
CA ALA A 527 -27.11 6.60 10.80
C ALA A 527 -26.80 7.84 11.65
N ARG A 528 -25.86 7.71 12.60
CA ARG A 528 -25.42 8.82 13.45
C ARG A 528 -24.77 9.93 12.62
N PHE A 529 -23.91 9.56 11.67
CA PHE A 529 -23.24 10.50 10.78
C PHE A 529 -24.24 11.24 9.88
N CYS A 530 -25.14 10.53 9.20
CA CYS A 530 -26.16 11.14 8.35
C CYS A 530 -27.02 12.13 9.14
N LYS A 531 -27.46 11.75 10.35
CA LYS A 531 -28.22 12.64 11.25
C LYS A 531 -27.41 13.87 11.65
N SER A 532 -26.13 13.72 11.99
CA SER A 532 -25.30 14.86 12.41
C SER A 532 -25.01 15.84 11.27
N HIS A 533 -25.11 15.40 10.01
CA HIS A 533 -24.92 16.18 8.78
C HIS A 533 -26.23 16.68 8.17
N ALA A 534 -27.34 16.57 8.90
CA ALA A 534 -28.66 17.05 8.47
C ALA A 534 -29.15 16.45 7.14
N LEU A 535 -28.75 15.22 6.81
CA LEU A 535 -29.38 14.47 5.72
C LEU A 535 -30.84 14.20 6.09
N ASN A 536 -31.72 14.23 5.08
CA ASN A 536 -33.12 13.90 5.30
C ASN A 536 -33.28 12.43 5.74
N LYS A 537 -34.44 12.11 6.32
CA LYS A 537 -34.69 10.78 6.90
C LYS A 537 -34.60 9.65 5.86
N ALA A 538 -35.03 9.88 4.62
CA ALA A 538 -35.02 8.88 3.57
C ALA A 538 -33.60 8.53 3.13
N ASP A 539 -32.74 9.53 2.94
CA ASP A 539 -31.35 9.36 2.54
C ASP A 539 -30.52 8.74 3.67
N ALA A 540 -30.73 9.19 4.92
CA ALA A 540 -30.10 8.56 6.08
C ALA A 540 -30.49 7.08 6.22
N ALA A 541 -31.76 6.74 5.96
CA ALA A 541 -32.24 5.35 5.98
C ALA A 541 -31.65 4.52 4.83
N LEU A 542 -31.49 5.09 3.64
CA LEU A 542 -30.85 4.42 2.50
C LEU A 542 -29.39 4.10 2.80
N VAL A 543 -28.59 5.08 3.23
CA VAL A 543 -27.17 4.87 3.55
C VAL A 543 -27.00 3.83 4.65
N SER A 544 -27.78 3.93 5.73
CA SER A 544 -27.70 2.99 6.85
C SER A 544 -28.10 1.57 6.43
N TRP A 545 -29.13 1.44 5.59
CA TRP A 545 -29.57 0.15 5.04
C TRP A 545 -28.50 -0.45 4.12
N LEU A 546 -27.90 0.34 3.22
CA LEU A 546 -26.82 -0.14 2.35
C LEU A 546 -25.63 -0.67 3.16
N VAL A 547 -25.23 0.02 4.22
CA VAL A 547 -24.15 -0.43 5.11
C VAL A 547 -24.51 -1.73 5.82
N GLU A 548 -25.75 -1.89 6.26
CA GLU A 548 -26.24 -3.13 6.87
C GLU A 548 -26.30 -4.30 5.89
N THR A 549 -26.70 -4.05 4.64
CA THR A 549 -27.02 -5.09 3.66
C THR A 549 -25.94 -5.32 2.61
N HIS A 550 -24.79 -4.64 2.67
CA HIS A 550 -23.78 -4.65 1.60
C HIS A 550 -23.30 -6.06 1.19
N LEU A 551 -23.28 -7.03 2.12
CA LEU A 551 -22.91 -8.42 1.82
C LEU A 551 -24.04 -9.28 1.24
N LYS A 552 -25.30 -8.84 1.35
CA LYS A 552 -26.48 -9.65 1.04
C LYS A 552 -26.57 -9.99 -0.44
N MET A 553 -26.35 -9.03 -1.34
CA MET A 553 -26.43 -9.31 -2.78
C MET A 553 -25.36 -10.29 -3.24
N SER A 554 -24.11 -10.08 -2.81
CA SER A 554 -23.00 -10.99 -3.11
C SER A 554 -23.27 -12.40 -2.57
N ALA A 555 -23.77 -12.51 -1.34
CA ALA A 555 -24.14 -13.79 -0.74
C ALA A 555 -25.27 -14.50 -1.49
N THR A 556 -26.36 -13.78 -1.81
CA THR A 556 -27.50 -14.35 -2.56
C THR A 556 -27.06 -14.83 -3.93
N ALA A 557 -26.36 -14.00 -4.70
CA ALA A 557 -25.94 -14.31 -6.06
C ALA A 557 -24.99 -15.51 -6.15
N GLN A 558 -24.15 -15.74 -5.13
CA GLN A 558 -23.12 -16.79 -5.17
C GLN A 558 -23.50 -18.07 -4.42
N LYS A 559 -24.47 -18.02 -3.49
CA LYS A 559 -24.81 -19.17 -2.62
C LYS A 559 -26.23 -19.68 -2.79
N SER A 560 -27.01 -19.10 -3.70
CA SER A 560 -28.42 -19.48 -3.93
C SER A 560 -28.63 -19.83 -5.41
N ASP A 561 -29.69 -20.59 -5.69
CA ASP A 561 -30.13 -20.85 -7.05
C ASP A 561 -30.96 -19.66 -7.56
N LEU A 562 -30.44 -18.92 -8.54
CA LEU A 562 -31.12 -17.77 -9.12
C LEU A 562 -32.26 -18.15 -10.08
N SER A 563 -32.38 -19.43 -10.45
CA SER A 563 -33.54 -19.94 -11.17
C SER A 563 -34.74 -20.19 -10.26
N ASP A 564 -34.51 -20.23 -8.94
CA ASP A 564 -35.56 -20.38 -7.95
C ASP A 564 -36.30 -19.05 -7.73
N PRO A 565 -37.60 -18.95 -8.09
CA PRO A 565 -38.31 -17.69 -7.94
C PRO A 565 -38.52 -17.29 -6.47
N SER A 566 -38.51 -18.22 -5.51
CA SER A 566 -38.61 -17.91 -4.09
C SER A 566 -37.37 -17.14 -3.58
N VAL A 567 -36.20 -17.43 -4.14
CA VAL A 567 -34.95 -16.68 -3.88
C VAL A 567 -35.07 -15.25 -4.41
N ILE A 568 -35.61 -15.10 -5.63
CA ILE A 568 -35.83 -13.78 -6.25
C ILE A 568 -36.85 -12.96 -5.45
N GLU A 569 -37.97 -13.56 -5.04
CA GLU A 569 -39.00 -12.89 -4.23
C GLU A 569 -38.49 -12.51 -2.84
N GLY A 570 -37.75 -13.41 -2.18
CA GLY A 570 -37.11 -13.12 -0.90
C GLY A 570 -36.14 -11.95 -1.01
N PHE A 571 -35.35 -11.89 -2.09
CA PHE A 571 -34.45 -10.77 -2.34
C PHE A 571 -35.19 -9.48 -2.75
N ALA A 572 -36.25 -9.58 -3.55
CA ALA A 572 -37.13 -8.45 -3.89
C ALA A 572 -37.78 -7.85 -2.64
N SER A 573 -38.24 -8.69 -1.72
CA SER A 573 -38.78 -8.29 -0.41
C SER A 573 -37.72 -7.60 0.46
N LEU A 574 -36.48 -8.08 0.45
CA LEU A 574 -35.36 -7.47 1.16
C LEU A 574 -35.04 -6.06 0.65
N VAL A 575 -34.96 -5.87 -0.67
CA VAL A 575 -34.63 -4.57 -1.26
C VAL A 575 -35.84 -3.62 -1.26
N GLY A 576 -37.04 -4.15 -1.43
CA GLY A 576 -38.34 -3.46 -1.36
C GLY A 576 -38.64 -2.50 -2.51
N ASN A 577 -37.64 -1.90 -3.17
CA ASN A 577 -37.84 -1.01 -4.32
C ASN A 577 -36.61 -0.93 -5.23
N GLU A 578 -36.81 -0.42 -6.44
CA GLU A 578 -35.77 -0.30 -7.46
C GLU A 578 -34.61 0.61 -7.01
N ARG A 579 -34.87 1.71 -6.30
CA ARG A 579 -33.80 2.63 -5.83
C ARG A 579 -32.81 1.91 -4.91
N ARG A 580 -33.30 1.08 -3.98
CA ARG A 580 -32.45 0.24 -3.11
C ARG A 580 -31.74 -0.88 -3.86
N LEU A 581 -32.42 -1.53 -4.80
CA LEU A 581 -31.83 -2.56 -5.65
C LEU A 581 -30.65 -2.01 -6.46
N THR A 582 -30.84 -0.88 -7.14
CA THR A 582 -29.80 -0.19 -7.91
C THR A 582 -28.64 0.24 -7.05
N ALA A 583 -28.91 0.86 -5.89
CA ALA A 583 -27.85 1.29 -4.98
C ALA A 583 -27.03 0.11 -4.43
N LEU A 584 -27.70 -0.98 -4.05
CA LEU A 584 -27.03 -2.18 -3.54
C LEU A 584 -26.21 -2.87 -4.64
N TYR A 585 -26.71 -2.93 -5.86
CA TYR A 585 -25.99 -3.48 -7.01
C TYR A 585 -24.70 -2.70 -7.29
N LEU A 586 -24.79 -1.37 -7.41
CA LEU A 586 -23.64 -0.50 -7.66
C LEU A 586 -22.59 -0.63 -6.55
N LEU A 587 -23.01 -0.63 -5.28
CA LEU A 587 -22.10 -0.81 -4.14
C LEU A 587 -21.45 -2.20 -4.16
N THR A 588 -22.22 -3.26 -4.42
CA THR A 588 -21.73 -4.65 -4.43
C THR A 588 -20.69 -4.87 -5.53
N VAL A 589 -20.95 -4.36 -6.74
CA VAL A 589 -19.99 -4.48 -7.85
C VAL A 589 -18.70 -3.72 -7.53
N ALA A 590 -18.81 -2.50 -7.00
CA ALA A 590 -17.67 -1.69 -6.61
C ALA A 590 -16.85 -2.32 -5.47
N ASP A 591 -17.54 -2.93 -4.50
CA ASP A 591 -16.95 -3.61 -3.35
C ASP A 591 -16.14 -4.84 -3.79
N ILE A 592 -16.78 -5.76 -4.52
CA ILE A 592 -16.11 -6.97 -5.03
C ILE A 592 -14.89 -6.60 -5.89
N ARG A 593 -14.99 -5.57 -6.74
CA ARG A 593 -13.85 -5.05 -7.52
C ARG A 593 -12.78 -4.39 -6.65
N GLY A 594 -13.14 -3.83 -5.49
CA GLY A 594 -12.24 -3.16 -4.56
C GLY A 594 -11.46 -4.11 -3.63
N THR A 595 -11.82 -5.40 -3.59
CA THR A 595 -11.14 -6.41 -2.74
C THR A 595 -9.77 -6.82 -3.29
N SER A 596 -9.71 -7.29 -4.54
CA SER A 596 -8.49 -7.67 -5.25
C SER A 596 -8.76 -7.82 -6.76
N PRO A 597 -7.76 -7.59 -7.64
CA PRO A 597 -7.88 -7.79 -9.08
C PRO A 597 -8.33 -9.22 -9.47
N MET A 598 -8.03 -10.22 -8.65
CA MET A 598 -8.34 -11.63 -8.94
C MET A 598 -9.77 -12.03 -8.58
N VAL A 599 -10.46 -11.25 -7.74
CA VAL A 599 -11.77 -11.65 -7.18
C VAL A 599 -12.89 -11.45 -8.20
N TRP A 600 -12.80 -10.44 -9.06
CA TRP A 600 -13.81 -10.16 -10.07
C TRP A 600 -13.58 -10.95 -11.37
N ASN A 601 -14.64 -11.58 -11.88
CA ASN A 601 -14.60 -12.30 -13.16
C ASN A 601 -15.96 -12.26 -13.88
N ALA A 602 -15.98 -12.68 -15.15
CA ALA A 602 -17.17 -12.66 -15.99
C ALA A 602 -18.32 -13.56 -15.49
N TRP A 603 -18.03 -14.57 -14.66
CA TRP A 603 -19.05 -15.41 -14.06
C TRP A 603 -19.77 -14.67 -12.90
N LYS A 604 -19.02 -14.04 -11.98
CA LYS A 604 -19.61 -13.21 -10.91
C LYS A 604 -20.41 -12.03 -11.47
N ALA A 605 -19.90 -11.40 -12.53
CA ALA A 605 -20.61 -10.33 -13.23
C ALA A 605 -22.00 -10.81 -13.68
N ARG A 606 -22.06 -11.94 -14.38
CA ARG A 606 -23.32 -12.54 -14.85
C ARG A 606 -24.28 -12.86 -13.71
N LEU A 607 -23.82 -13.47 -12.62
CA LEU A 607 -24.68 -13.78 -11.47
C LEU A 607 -25.31 -12.53 -10.84
N LEU A 608 -24.53 -11.47 -10.66
CA LEU A 608 -25.02 -10.22 -10.09
C LEU A 608 -25.99 -9.51 -11.04
N GLU A 609 -25.70 -9.49 -12.35
CA GLU A 609 -26.58 -8.92 -13.38
C GLU A 609 -27.90 -9.70 -13.49
N SER A 610 -27.85 -11.04 -13.48
CA SER A 610 -29.04 -11.89 -13.47
C SER A 610 -29.90 -11.60 -12.24
N LEU A 611 -29.33 -11.63 -11.03
CA LEU A 611 -30.09 -11.32 -9.80
C LEU A 611 -30.70 -9.92 -9.89
N TYR A 612 -29.97 -8.92 -10.37
CA TYR A 612 -30.49 -7.56 -10.56
C TYR A 612 -31.71 -7.52 -11.49
N HIS A 613 -31.61 -8.13 -12.68
CA HIS A 613 -32.68 -8.08 -13.67
C HIS A 613 -33.92 -8.87 -13.25
N GLU A 614 -33.75 -10.07 -12.69
CA GLU A 614 -34.88 -10.87 -12.18
C GLU A 614 -35.57 -10.14 -11.01
N THR A 615 -34.80 -9.58 -10.07
CA THR A 615 -35.37 -8.81 -8.96
C THR A 615 -36.10 -7.56 -9.45
N LYS A 616 -35.54 -6.84 -10.43
CA LYS A 616 -36.19 -5.66 -11.02
C LYS A 616 -37.54 -6.01 -11.68
N ARG A 617 -37.60 -7.15 -12.37
CA ARG A 617 -38.86 -7.67 -12.94
C ARG A 617 -39.86 -8.02 -11.83
N ALA A 618 -39.44 -8.73 -10.79
CA ALA A 618 -40.29 -9.07 -9.65
C ALA A 618 -40.86 -7.83 -8.91
N LEU A 619 -40.08 -6.74 -8.82
CA LEU A 619 -40.55 -5.47 -8.25
C LEU A 619 -41.56 -4.74 -9.15
N SER A 620 -41.48 -4.95 -10.46
CA SER A 620 -42.36 -4.29 -11.45
C SER A 620 -43.66 -5.07 -11.68
N ASP A 621 -43.64 -6.40 -11.57
CA ASP A 621 -44.81 -7.26 -11.69
C ASP A 621 -44.73 -8.46 -10.71
N PRO A 622 -45.21 -8.29 -9.47
CA PRO A 622 -45.25 -9.37 -8.48
C PRO A 622 -46.16 -10.54 -8.89
N ALA A 623 -47.20 -10.30 -9.70
CA ALA A 623 -48.18 -11.31 -10.09
C ALA A 623 -47.64 -12.28 -11.16
N PHE A 624 -46.73 -11.82 -12.00
CA PHE A 624 -46.05 -12.65 -12.99
C PHE A 624 -45.20 -13.77 -12.36
N HIS A 625 -44.46 -13.46 -11.29
CA HIS A 625 -43.64 -14.46 -10.60
C HIS A 625 -44.48 -15.45 -9.77
N ALA A 626 -45.57 -15.00 -9.15
CA ALA A 626 -46.49 -15.90 -8.45
C ALA A 626 -46.99 -17.02 -9.36
N LYS A 627 -47.33 -16.70 -10.63
CA LYS A 627 -47.72 -17.70 -11.64
C LYS A 627 -46.58 -18.66 -12.00
N GLN A 628 -45.35 -18.17 -12.16
CA GLN A 628 -44.20 -19.03 -12.44
C GLN A 628 -43.87 -19.99 -11.28
N ILE A 629 -44.01 -19.53 -10.03
CA ILE A 629 -43.85 -20.36 -8.84
C ILE A 629 -44.89 -21.48 -8.82
N ILE A 630 -46.16 -21.13 -9.05
CA ILE A 630 -47.25 -22.12 -9.09
C ILE A 630 -46.94 -23.18 -10.15
N THR A 631 -46.57 -22.77 -11.37
CA THR A 631 -46.22 -23.70 -12.45
C THR A 631 -45.05 -24.61 -12.06
N ARG A 632 -43.94 -24.05 -11.54
CA ARG A 632 -42.77 -24.85 -11.15
C ARG A 632 -43.08 -25.82 -10.01
N ARG A 633 -43.80 -25.36 -8.98
CA ARG A 633 -44.21 -26.22 -7.85
C ARG A 633 -45.11 -27.36 -8.31
N ILE A 634 -46.03 -27.09 -9.23
CA ILE A 634 -46.87 -28.11 -9.88
C ILE A 634 -46.01 -29.13 -10.63
N GLU A 635 -45.03 -28.67 -11.42
CA GLU A 635 -44.13 -29.53 -12.20
C GLU A 635 -43.25 -30.41 -11.28
N GLU A 636 -42.53 -29.81 -10.33
CA GLU A 636 -41.65 -30.55 -9.42
C GLU A 636 -42.41 -31.51 -8.50
N ALA A 637 -43.58 -31.09 -8.00
CA ALA A 637 -44.40 -31.98 -7.17
C ALA A 637 -44.97 -33.13 -8.01
N SER A 638 -45.31 -32.88 -9.28
CA SER A 638 -45.73 -33.92 -10.22
C SER A 638 -44.60 -34.92 -10.49
N GLU A 639 -43.38 -34.46 -10.73
CA GLU A 639 -42.22 -35.34 -10.89
C GLU A 639 -41.99 -36.22 -9.66
N LYS A 640 -42.10 -35.64 -8.45
CA LYS A 640 -42.00 -36.40 -7.20
C LYS A 640 -43.10 -37.45 -7.07
N LEU A 641 -44.35 -37.10 -7.40
CA LEU A 641 -45.48 -38.02 -7.35
C LEU A 641 -45.36 -39.16 -8.36
N GLN A 642 -44.84 -38.89 -9.56
CA GLN A 642 -44.53 -39.92 -10.56
C GLN A 642 -43.50 -40.93 -10.04
N ARG A 643 -42.47 -40.49 -9.30
CA ARG A 643 -41.49 -41.40 -8.66
C ARG A 643 -42.13 -42.31 -7.60
N PHE A 644 -43.26 -41.90 -7.01
CA PHE A 644 -44.07 -42.73 -6.12
C PHE A 644 -45.11 -43.60 -6.84
N GLY A 645 -45.09 -43.63 -8.19
CA GLY A 645 -46.01 -44.43 -9.00
C GLY A 645 -47.43 -43.86 -9.09
N ILE A 646 -47.63 -42.59 -8.72
CA ILE A 646 -48.95 -41.94 -8.79
C ILE A 646 -49.08 -41.20 -10.11
N SER A 647 -50.10 -41.54 -10.90
CA SER A 647 -50.37 -40.88 -12.18
C SER A 647 -51.00 -39.50 -11.98
N GLN A 648 -50.70 -38.56 -12.88
CA GLN A 648 -51.21 -37.19 -12.86
C GLN A 648 -52.73 -37.11 -12.75
N THR A 649 -53.44 -37.99 -13.47
CA THR A 649 -54.91 -38.08 -13.45
C THR A 649 -55.51 -38.33 -12.07
N THR A 650 -54.72 -38.86 -11.12
CA THR A 650 -55.18 -39.21 -9.78
C THR A 650 -55.29 -37.98 -8.87
N TYR A 651 -54.33 -37.04 -8.94
CA TYR A 651 -54.27 -35.87 -8.07
C TYR A 651 -54.69 -34.56 -8.76
N GLU A 652 -54.79 -34.53 -10.08
CA GLU A 652 -55.12 -33.32 -10.86
C GLU A 652 -56.45 -32.67 -10.44
N LYS A 653 -57.49 -33.48 -10.19
CA LYS A 653 -58.79 -32.97 -9.71
C LYS A 653 -58.68 -32.33 -8.32
N MET A 654 -57.85 -32.89 -7.45
CA MET A 654 -57.60 -32.35 -6.11
C MET A 654 -56.91 -30.98 -6.21
N TRP A 655 -55.88 -30.91 -7.04
CA TRP A 655 -55.11 -29.70 -7.29
C TRP A 655 -55.97 -28.58 -7.87
N GLN A 656 -56.87 -28.91 -8.80
CA GLN A 656 -57.86 -27.96 -9.32
C GLN A 656 -58.82 -27.45 -8.24
N GLN A 657 -59.26 -28.31 -7.31
CA GLN A 657 -60.13 -27.90 -6.20
C GLN A 657 -59.41 -27.02 -5.16
N PHE A 658 -58.13 -27.26 -4.91
CA PHE A 658 -57.33 -26.45 -3.99
C PHE A 658 -56.98 -25.07 -4.57
N GLY A 659 -56.86 -24.97 -5.89
CA GLY A 659 -56.61 -23.75 -6.63
C GLY A 659 -55.20 -23.17 -6.43
N ASP A 660 -54.89 -22.11 -7.17
CA ASP A 660 -53.56 -21.49 -7.25
C ASP A 660 -52.98 -21.10 -5.87
N ASN A 661 -53.83 -20.64 -4.95
CA ASN A 661 -53.42 -20.23 -3.60
C ASN A 661 -52.80 -21.36 -2.77
N TYR A 662 -53.15 -22.61 -3.02
CA TYR A 662 -52.55 -23.76 -2.35
C TYR A 662 -51.08 -23.92 -2.74
N PHE A 663 -50.77 -23.78 -4.03
CA PHE A 663 -49.40 -23.87 -4.54
C PHE A 663 -48.53 -22.67 -4.13
N VAL A 664 -49.15 -21.53 -3.80
CA VAL A 664 -48.42 -20.39 -3.21
C VAL A 664 -48.05 -20.66 -1.74
N ARG A 665 -48.90 -21.36 -0.99
CA ARG A 665 -48.75 -21.54 0.46
C ARG A 665 -47.87 -22.72 0.89
N HIS A 666 -47.69 -23.71 0.01
CA HIS A 666 -47.03 -24.97 0.36
C HIS A 666 -45.79 -25.20 -0.49
N GLU A 667 -44.75 -25.77 0.11
CA GLU A 667 -43.53 -26.15 -0.60
C GLU A 667 -43.73 -27.45 -1.40
N THR A 668 -42.91 -27.67 -2.42
CA THR A 668 -43.01 -28.82 -3.34
C THR A 668 -43.09 -30.16 -2.59
N ASP A 669 -42.30 -30.36 -1.54
CA ASP A 669 -42.33 -31.59 -0.72
C ASP A 669 -43.62 -31.76 0.07
N GLU A 670 -44.17 -30.66 0.60
CA GLU A 670 -45.44 -30.66 1.31
C GLU A 670 -46.59 -30.95 0.34
N ILE A 671 -46.58 -30.33 -0.85
CA ILE A 671 -47.56 -30.57 -1.90
C ILE A 671 -47.55 -32.05 -2.31
N ALA A 672 -46.37 -32.63 -2.55
CA ALA A 672 -46.25 -34.04 -2.91
C ALA A 672 -46.71 -34.96 -1.76
N TRP A 673 -46.35 -34.67 -0.51
CA TRP A 673 -46.78 -35.44 0.65
C TRP A 673 -48.29 -35.38 0.88
N GLN A 674 -48.88 -34.18 0.90
CA GLN A 674 -50.33 -33.96 1.05
C GLN A 674 -51.10 -34.63 -0.08
N SER A 675 -50.60 -34.56 -1.31
CA SER A 675 -51.22 -35.23 -2.46
C SER A 675 -51.24 -36.74 -2.30
N ARG A 676 -50.16 -37.36 -1.82
CA ARG A 676 -50.15 -38.81 -1.54
C ARG A 676 -51.16 -39.20 -0.46
N LEU A 677 -51.28 -38.37 0.57
CA LEU A 677 -52.14 -38.64 1.73
C LEU A 677 -53.63 -38.44 1.40
N LEU A 678 -53.98 -37.38 0.67
CA LEU A 678 -55.36 -36.94 0.48
C LEU A 678 -56.01 -37.51 -0.78
N THR A 679 -55.24 -37.89 -1.79
CA THR A 679 -55.78 -38.45 -3.05
C THR A 679 -56.71 -39.66 -2.85
N PRO A 680 -56.45 -40.62 -1.94
CA PRO A 680 -57.38 -41.73 -1.65
C PRO A 680 -58.73 -41.30 -1.05
N HIS A 681 -58.79 -40.09 -0.49
CA HIS A 681 -59.94 -39.58 0.27
C HIS A 681 -60.71 -38.46 -0.46
N LEU A 682 -60.48 -38.30 -1.77
CA LEU A 682 -61.04 -37.21 -2.58
C LEU A 682 -62.57 -37.12 -2.57
N ASN A 683 -63.26 -38.23 -2.28
CA ASN A 683 -64.72 -38.33 -2.18
C ASN A 683 -65.22 -38.62 -0.75
N SER A 684 -64.39 -38.40 0.27
CA SER A 684 -64.78 -38.63 1.65
C SER A 684 -65.91 -37.69 2.05
N THR A 685 -67.02 -38.24 2.58
CA THR A 685 -68.14 -37.46 3.12
C THR A 685 -67.95 -37.08 4.60
N THR A 686 -66.85 -37.52 5.20
CA THR A 686 -66.41 -37.18 6.56
C THR A 686 -65.04 -36.46 6.51
N PRO A 687 -64.77 -35.50 7.41
CA PRO A 687 -63.45 -34.86 7.50
C PRO A 687 -62.32 -35.89 7.66
N ILE A 688 -61.20 -35.64 6.99
CA ILE A 688 -60.00 -36.50 6.95
C ILE A 688 -59.00 -36.03 8.00
#